data_AF-A0A7V3ITY8-F1
#
_entry.id   AF-A0A7V3ITY8-F1
#
_cell.length_a   1.000
_cell.length_b   1.000
_cell.length_c   1.000
_cell.angle_alpha   90.00
_cell.angle_beta   90.00
_cell.angle_gamma   90.00
#
_symmetry.space_group_name_H-M   'P 1'
#
loop_
_entity.id
_entity.type
_entity.pdbx_description
1 polymer ?
#
loop_
_entity_poly.entity_id
_entity_poly.type
_entity_poly.pdbx_seq_one_letter_code
_entity_poly.pdbx_strand_id
1 'polypeptide(L)'
;MYLIFDTETTGLPDNFKAPVSDSGNWPRVVQIAWQLHDEMGRLIEQKDFLIKPEGYNIPYESQQVHGISTELALAEGHDLETVLHQFNQALDQAKFVVGHNVNFDQKVTGAEFYRKGISTSVLDKKVLDTMTEKTAQLCQLPGGRGGRYKLPKLGELYYHLFGEHFAEAHNATADVEATTRAFFELIRRGHFTSEELDAQPGYLEEFKTANPDTIALIGLKHANLKTKSAAYKKKAQAQSKKSGQTDKSILQDDAFAHLHNHTQYSVLQSTTKIDELLKKTVDYQMPAVAITDLNNMMGAFHFVSAVEKYNADKDPSEHLKALVGVELNVVDDHTKKDVKNNGYATVFIAKNKNGYQNLIKLTSVAHTEGFYYVPRIGRDWIEKYKDDLIVLSGALNGEIAQKILNLGDKQAEEAVLWWQKLFGDDYYLELNRHGLEQEEHVNQILLSLADKHQIKVVAANNTYYLEQEDADAQDVLLCIRDNEKKSTPIGRGRGYRYGLPNNEFYFKSPEQMKELFHDIPEAILNIQEVIDKVENFKLKRDVLLPKFDIPEEFKDPEDDKDGGKRGENAYLRHLTYIGAKKRWGELTPEIKERLEFELETIAFTGYPGYFLIVQDIIKEAKKMGVMCGPGRGSAAGSAVAYALGITNVDPIKYQLLFERFLNPERVSLPDIDMDFDDEGREKVIEYVINKYGRERVAQIITYGTMAAKSSIKDAARVTELPLSESERLAKKAHVSLDLILKKDEETIKKKAKR
;
A
#
# COMPACT_ATOMS: atom_id res chain seq x y z
N MET A 1 42.41 -24.74 -14.69
CA MET A 1 41.06 -25.24 -15.01
C MET A 1 40.01 -24.28 -14.51
N TYR A 2 38.98 -24.05 -15.32
CA TYR A 2 37.88 -23.12 -15.07
C TYR A 2 36.58 -23.92 -14.91
N LEU A 3 35.87 -23.73 -13.80
CA LEU A 3 34.51 -24.25 -13.61
C LEU A 3 33.52 -23.11 -13.80
N ILE A 4 32.78 -23.15 -14.89
CA ILE A 4 31.68 -22.21 -15.17
C ILE A 4 30.41 -22.89 -14.68
N PHE A 5 29.65 -22.25 -13.79
CA PHE A 5 28.37 -22.80 -13.33
C PHE A 5 27.34 -21.70 -13.09
N ASP A 6 26.09 -22.09 -13.14
CA ASP A 6 24.93 -21.22 -12.94
C ASP A 6 23.82 -22.02 -12.24
N THR A 7 22.96 -21.32 -11.50
CA THR A 7 21.84 -21.93 -10.80
C THR A 7 20.52 -21.22 -11.05
N GLU A 8 19.48 -22.02 -11.30
CA GLU A 8 18.10 -21.54 -11.17
C GLU A 8 17.61 -21.79 -9.76
N THR A 9 16.83 -20.85 -9.22
CA THR A 9 16.46 -20.86 -7.80
C THR A 9 15.00 -20.54 -7.57
N THR A 10 14.50 -20.88 -6.37
CA THR A 10 13.13 -20.56 -5.95
C THR A 10 12.87 -19.08 -5.68
N GLY A 11 13.80 -18.17 -5.97
CA GLY A 11 13.61 -16.74 -5.77
C GLY A 11 14.90 -16.01 -5.40
N LEU A 12 14.77 -14.91 -4.66
CA LEU A 12 15.90 -14.11 -4.18
C LEU A 12 15.94 -14.13 -2.64
N PRO A 13 17.12 -13.99 -2.02
CA PRO A 13 17.24 -13.91 -0.57
C PRO A 13 16.70 -12.57 -0.06
N ASP A 14 16.16 -12.59 1.16
CA ASP A 14 15.75 -11.38 1.86
C ASP A 14 16.95 -10.44 2.11
N ASN A 15 18.11 -11.03 2.41
CA ASN A 15 19.37 -10.34 2.65
C ASN A 15 20.54 -11.00 1.90
N PHE A 16 21.00 -10.34 0.83
CA PHE A 16 22.16 -10.75 0.04
C PHE A 16 23.50 -10.81 0.82
N LYS A 17 23.56 -10.22 2.01
CA LYS A 17 24.74 -10.20 2.88
C LYS A 17 24.73 -11.28 3.97
N ALA A 18 23.65 -12.04 4.12
CA ALA A 18 23.59 -13.08 5.15
C ALA A 18 24.67 -14.16 4.92
N PRO A 19 25.23 -14.76 5.98
CA PRO A 19 26.11 -15.91 5.83
C PRO A 19 25.34 -17.12 5.27
N VAL A 20 26.04 -18.08 4.66
CA VAL A 20 25.40 -19.32 4.14
C VAL A 20 24.83 -20.21 5.25
N SER A 21 25.34 -20.06 6.48
CA SER A 21 24.80 -20.73 7.67
C SER A 21 23.41 -20.25 8.06
N ASP A 22 23.02 -19.05 7.62
CA ASP A 22 21.63 -18.59 7.66
C ASP A 22 20.89 -19.13 6.44
N SER A 23 20.79 -20.46 6.37
CA SER A 23 20.25 -21.15 5.20
C SER A 23 18.75 -20.91 4.99
N GLY A 24 18.05 -20.30 5.96
CA GLY A 24 16.65 -19.88 5.81
C GLY A 24 16.50 -18.64 4.95
N ASN A 25 17.48 -17.72 4.97
CA ASN A 25 17.51 -16.53 4.14
C ASN A 25 17.74 -16.83 2.65
N TRP A 26 18.50 -17.87 2.34
CA TRP A 26 18.88 -18.21 0.96
C TRP A 26 17.77 -19.01 0.26
N PRO A 27 17.51 -18.78 -1.04
CA PRO A 27 16.56 -19.58 -1.79
C PRO A 27 17.04 -21.03 -1.96
N ARG A 28 16.21 -21.89 -2.57
CA ARG A 28 16.55 -23.28 -2.90
C ARG A 28 17.04 -23.38 -4.33
N VAL A 29 18.03 -24.24 -4.58
CA VAL A 29 18.48 -24.56 -5.95
C VAL A 29 17.42 -25.44 -6.61
N VAL A 30 17.03 -25.08 -7.83
CA VAL A 30 16.03 -25.77 -8.66
C VAL A 30 16.71 -26.46 -9.84
N GLN A 31 17.71 -25.81 -10.43
CA GLN A 31 18.58 -26.39 -11.44
C GLN A 31 20.01 -25.94 -11.14
N ILE A 32 20.97 -26.83 -11.37
CA ILE A 32 22.39 -26.49 -11.40
C ILE A 32 22.99 -27.07 -12.66
N ALA A 33 23.73 -26.25 -13.40
CA ALA A 33 24.48 -26.69 -14.57
C ALA A 33 25.93 -26.21 -14.45
N TRP A 34 26.86 -26.97 -15.01
CA TRP A 34 28.26 -26.55 -15.07
C TRP A 34 29.00 -27.10 -16.28
N GLN A 35 30.07 -26.38 -16.62
CA GLN A 35 31.09 -26.81 -17.58
C GLN A 35 32.47 -26.66 -16.93
N LEU A 36 33.25 -27.74 -16.97
CA LEU A 36 34.65 -27.74 -16.54
C LEU A 36 35.55 -27.67 -17.79
N HIS A 37 36.43 -26.68 -17.84
CA HIS A 37 37.35 -26.46 -18.95
C HIS A 37 38.81 -26.50 -18.49
N ASP A 38 39.67 -26.94 -19.41
CA ASP A 38 41.12 -26.80 -19.25
C ASP A 38 41.57 -25.33 -19.40
N GLU A 39 42.88 -25.10 -19.28
CA GLU A 39 43.44 -23.75 -19.35
C GLU A 39 43.34 -23.13 -20.76
N MET A 40 43.14 -23.93 -21.81
CA MET A 40 43.00 -23.46 -23.19
C MET A 40 41.54 -23.31 -23.63
N GLY A 41 40.59 -23.51 -22.71
CA GLY A 41 39.16 -23.41 -22.96
C GLY A 41 38.54 -24.68 -23.56
N ARG A 42 39.25 -25.81 -23.57
CA ARG A 42 38.68 -27.08 -24.04
C ARG A 42 37.79 -27.69 -22.96
N LEU A 43 36.62 -28.17 -23.37
CA LEU A 43 35.64 -28.81 -22.49
C LEU A 43 36.16 -30.16 -21.97
N ILE A 44 36.15 -30.34 -20.65
CA ILE A 44 36.50 -31.58 -19.96
C ILE A 44 35.23 -32.32 -19.53
N GLU A 45 34.30 -31.60 -18.88
CA GLU A 45 33.05 -32.15 -18.36
C GLU A 45 31.92 -31.13 -18.56
N GLN A 46 30.73 -31.61 -18.88
CA GLN A 46 29.49 -30.84 -18.82
C GLN A 46 28.43 -31.67 -18.12
N LYS A 47 27.74 -31.05 -17.17
CA LYS A 47 26.60 -31.66 -16.46
C LYS A 47 25.51 -30.63 -16.22
N ASP A 48 24.26 -31.10 -16.19
CA ASP A 48 23.11 -30.33 -15.77
C ASP A 48 22.15 -31.22 -14.98
N PHE A 49 21.57 -30.68 -13.93
CA PHE A 49 20.63 -31.40 -13.08
C PHE A 49 19.48 -30.49 -12.67
N LEU A 50 18.25 -30.97 -12.89
CA LEU A 50 17.09 -30.51 -12.14
C LEU A 50 17.15 -31.09 -10.73
N ILE A 51 16.86 -30.30 -9.72
CA ILE A 51 16.85 -30.71 -8.32
C ILE A 51 15.44 -31.08 -7.90
N LYS A 52 15.29 -32.27 -7.31
CA LYS A 52 14.02 -32.71 -6.75
C LYS A 52 13.69 -31.92 -5.48
N PRO A 53 12.55 -31.22 -5.40
CA PRO A 53 12.19 -30.45 -4.21
C PRO A 53 11.97 -31.33 -2.98
N GLU A 54 12.50 -30.90 -1.83
CA GLU A 54 12.40 -31.58 -0.53
C GLU A 54 11.72 -30.66 0.50
N GLY A 55 10.40 -30.83 0.66
CA GLY A 55 9.61 -30.06 1.62
C GLY A 55 9.38 -28.59 1.24
N TYR A 56 9.52 -28.26 -0.04
CA TYR A 56 9.20 -26.95 -0.62
C TYR A 56 8.60 -27.11 -2.02
N ASN A 57 7.92 -26.05 -2.48
CA ASN A 57 7.42 -25.93 -3.84
C ASN A 57 8.23 -24.86 -4.57
N ILE A 58 8.32 -24.96 -5.90
CA ILE A 58 8.91 -23.91 -6.73
C ILE A 58 7.85 -22.82 -6.91
N PRO A 59 8.11 -21.56 -6.49
CA PRO A 59 7.12 -20.49 -6.57
C PRO A 59 6.74 -20.14 -8.01
N TYR A 60 5.50 -19.67 -8.18
CA TYR A 60 4.96 -19.32 -9.49
C TYR A 60 5.82 -18.31 -10.24
N GLU A 61 6.24 -17.23 -9.57
CA GLU A 61 7.03 -16.16 -10.19
C GLU A 61 8.41 -16.66 -10.64
N SER A 62 9.04 -17.55 -9.86
CA SER A 62 10.29 -18.22 -10.26
C SER A 62 10.07 -19.10 -11.49
N GLN A 63 8.99 -19.88 -11.50
CA GLN A 63 8.62 -20.68 -12.66
C GLN A 63 8.37 -19.81 -13.92
N GLN A 64 7.83 -18.60 -13.80
CA GLN A 64 7.66 -17.71 -14.96
C GLN A 64 9.00 -17.26 -15.55
N VAL A 65 10.02 -17.12 -14.70
CA VAL A 65 11.40 -16.81 -15.11
C VAL A 65 12.01 -18.01 -15.82
N HIS A 66 12.27 -19.11 -15.09
CA HIS A 66 13.10 -20.22 -15.57
C HIS A 66 12.30 -21.40 -16.18
N GLY A 67 10.98 -21.42 -16.03
CA GLY A 67 10.11 -22.41 -16.67
C GLY A 67 10.03 -23.78 -16.00
N ILE A 68 10.61 -23.97 -14.82
CA ILE A 68 10.64 -25.26 -14.11
C ILE A 68 9.50 -25.27 -13.10
N SER A 69 8.52 -26.17 -13.27
CA SER A 69 7.44 -26.33 -12.29
C SER A 69 7.79 -27.36 -11.21
N THR A 70 7.10 -27.28 -10.08
CA THR A 70 7.23 -28.27 -9.00
C THR A 70 6.98 -29.69 -9.50
N GLU A 71 5.98 -29.89 -10.37
CA GLU A 71 5.65 -31.21 -10.93
C GLU A 71 6.76 -31.74 -11.83
N LEU A 72 7.35 -30.88 -12.67
CA LEU A 72 8.49 -31.26 -13.51
C LEU A 72 9.70 -31.65 -12.65
N ALA A 73 10.03 -30.84 -11.64
CA ALA A 73 11.16 -31.10 -10.76
C ALA A 73 10.95 -32.34 -9.88
N LEU A 74 9.71 -32.66 -9.48
CA LEU A 74 9.41 -33.90 -8.77
C LEU A 74 9.51 -35.14 -9.68
N ALA A 75 9.16 -35.01 -10.96
CA ALA A 75 9.14 -36.12 -11.92
C ALA A 75 10.52 -36.42 -12.53
N GLU A 76 11.28 -35.38 -12.90
CA GLU A 76 12.56 -35.49 -13.61
C GLU A 76 13.77 -35.05 -12.75
N GLY A 77 13.54 -34.52 -11.54
CA GLY A 77 14.60 -34.04 -10.68
C GLY A 77 15.42 -35.13 -9.98
N HIS A 78 16.67 -34.80 -9.72
CA HIS A 78 17.64 -35.63 -9.03
C HIS A 78 17.73 -35.28 -7.55
N ASP A 79 18.18 -36.25 -6.75
CA ASP A 79 18.48 -36.05 -5.34
C ASP A 79 19.59 -35.00 -5.13
N LEU A 80 19.33 -34.02 -4.27
CA LEU A 80 20.22 -32.87 -4.08
C LEU A 80 21.60 -33.30 -3.55
N GLU A 81 21.65 -34.22 -2.60
CA GLU A 81 22.91 -34.69 -1.99
C GLU A 81 23.82 -35.35 -3.04
N THR A 82 23.23 -36.18 -3.90
CA THR A 82 23.93 -36.80 -5.04
C THR A 82 24.52 -35.77 -6.00
N VAL A 83 23.76 -34.72 -6.31
CA VAL A 83 24.22 -33.65 -7.21
C VAL A 83 25.34 -32.83 -6.59
N LEU A 84 25.22 -32.47 -5.30
CA LEU A 84 26.24 -31.72 -4.57
C LEU A 84 27.59 -32.47 -4.50
N HIS A 85 27.57 -33.80 -4.31
CA HIS A 85 28.79 -34.60 -4.37
C HIS A 85 29.47 -34.56 -5.74
N GLN A 86 28.69 -34.66 -6.83
CA GLN A 86 29.24 -34.54 -8.18
C GLN A 86 29.78 -33.14 -8.47
N PHE A 87 29.09 -32.10 -8.00
CA PHE A 87 29.55 -30.73 -8.13
C PHE A 87 30.88 -30.51 -7.40
N ASN A 88 31.03 -31.04 -6.18
CA ASN A 88 32.31 -31.00 -5.45
C ASN A 88 33.45 -31.71 -6.23
N GLN A 89 33.19 -32.83 -6.91
CA GLN A 89 34.22 -33.50 -7.72
C GLN A 89 34.71 -32.63 -8.88
N ALA A 90 33.82 -31.85 -9.52
CA ALA A 90 34.19 -30.89 -10.55
C ALA A 90 34.93 -29.69 -9.94
N LEU A 91 34.46 -29.21 -8.78
CA LEU A 91 35.05 -28.10 -8.03
C LEU A 91 36.47 -28.40 -7.56
N ASP A 92 36.76 -29.62 -7.14
CA ASP A 92 38.09 -30.03 -6.67
C ASP A 92 39.14 -29.98 -7.79
N GLN A 93 38.73 -30.20 -9.04
CA GLN A 93 39.57 -30.08 -10.23
C GLN A 93 39.76 -28.61 -10.66
N ALA A 94 38.84 -27.73 -10.27
CA ALA A 94 38.82 -26.35 -10.69
C ALA A 94 39.79 -25.47 -9.89
N LYS A 95 40.55 -24.62 -10.59
CA LYS A 95 41.35 -23.55 -9.98
C LYS A 95 40.49 -22.30 -9.74
N PHE A 96 39.61 -22.01 -10.69
CA PHE A 96 38.72 -20.85 -10.67
C PHE A 96 37.27 -21.27 -10.82
N VAL A 97 36.42 -20.52 -10.16
CA VAL A 97 34.98 -20.49 -10.41
C VAL A 97 34.68 -19.28 -11.28
N VAL A 98 33.90 -19.50 -12.33
CA VAL A 98 33.57 -18.49 -13.33
C VAL A 98 32.06 -18.39 -13.44
N GLY A 99 31.54 -17.18 -13.64
CA GLY A 99 30.13 -17.00 -13.94
C GLY A 99 29.78 -15.57 -14.36
N HIS A 100 28.49 -15.26 -14.31
CA HIS A 100 27.94 -13.93 -14.56
C HIS A 100 27.12 -13.51 -13.34
N ASN A 101 27.74 -12.79 -12.40
CA ASN A 101 27.25 -12.59 -11.03
C ASN A 101 27.36 -13.83 -10.11
N VAL A 102 28.44 -14.61 -10.25
CA VAL A 102 28.58 -15.96 -9.66
C VAL A 102 28.61 -15.99 -8.13
N ASN A 103 28.87 -14.85 -7.50
CA ASN A 103 28.81 -14.73 -6.04
C ASN A 103 27.41 -15.04 -5.48
N PHE A 104 26.35 -14.82 -6.26
CA PHE A 104 25.01 -15.27 -5.90
C PHE A 104 24.94 -16.80 -5.91
N ASP A 105 25.32 -17.44 -7.03
CA ASP A 105 25.32 -18.88 -7.25
C ASP A 105 26.17 -19.64 -6.24
N GLN A 106 27.35 -19.12 -5.90
CA GLN A 106 28.23 -19.68 -4.87
C GLN A 106 27.56 -19.69 -3.50
N LYS A 107 26.85 -18.63 -3.13
CA LYS A 107 26.20 -18.52 -1.82
C LYS A 107 24.95 -19.38 -1.73
N VAL A 108 24.10 -19.41 -2.76
CA VAL A 108 22.91 -20.28 -2.74
C VAL A 108 23.31 -21.76 -2.76
N THR A 109 24.31 -22.13 -3.56
CA THR A 109 24.85 -23.50 -3.57
C THR A 109 25.55 -23.83 -2.25
N GLY A 110 26.33 -22.91 -1.70
CA GLY A 110 26.93 -23.02 -0.37
C GLY A 110 25.91 -23.21 0.74
N ALA A 111 24.73 -22.58 0.64
CA ALA A 111 23.63 -22.80 1.56
C ALA A 111 23.03 -24.22 1.41
N GLU A 112 22.92 -24.76 0.20
CA GLU A 112 22.50 -26.17 0.02
C GLU A 112 23.51 -27.17 0.61
N PHE A 113 24.81 -26.93 0.42
CA PHE A 113 25.86 -27.70 1.10
C PHE A 113 25.71 -27.65 2.62
N TYR A 114 25.48 -26.47 3.18
CA TYR A 114 25.24 -26.29 4.61
C TYR A 114 23.99 -27.05 5.08
N ARG A 115 22.87 -26.98 4.34
CA ARG A 115 21.62 -27.70 4.66
C ARG A 115 21.80 -29.22 4.70
N LYS A 116 22.63 -29.77 3.81
CA LYS A 116 22.95 -31.22 3.77
C LYS A 116 24.11 -31.62 4.68
N GLY A 117 24.78 -30.68 5.33
CA GLY A 117 25.95 -30.96 6.17
C GLY A 117 27.16 -31.47 5.37
N ILE A 118 27.28 -31.12 4.09
CA ILE A 118 28.34 -31.55 3.20
C ILE A 118 29.42 -30.46 3.15
N SER A 119 30.68 -30.82 3.42
CA SER A 119 31.81 -29.89 3.29
C SER A 119 32.05 -29.50 1.83
N THR A 120 32.32 -28.23 1.56
CA THR A 120 32.62 -27.73 0.21
C THR A 120 33.66 -26.62 0.26
N SER A 121 34.37 -26.43 -0.86
CA SER A 121 35.33 -25.35 -1.07
C SER A 121 34.75 -24.23 -1.95
N VAL A 122 33.43 -24.24 -2.24
CA VAL A 122 32.81 -23.37 -3.25
C VAL A 122 32.99 -21.88 -2.97
N LEU A 123 32.98 -21.49 -1.69
CA LEU A 123 33.18 -20.10 -1.25
C LEU A 123 34.66 -19.70 -1.19
N ASP A 124 35.57 -20.68 -1.16
CA ASP A 124 37.03 -20.46 -1.04
C ASP A 124 37.71 -20.36 -2.42
N LYS A 125 37.02 -20.77 -3.50
CA LYS A 125 37.56 -20.70 -4.86
C LYS A 125 37.72 -19.25 -5.32
N LYS A 126 38.82 -19.00 -6.04
CA LYS A 126 39.04 -17.72 -6.73
C LYS A 126 37.95 -17.52 -7.79
N VAL A 127 37.35 -16.34 -7.80
CA VAL A 127 36.24 -15.98 -8.69
C VAL A 127 36.73 -15.15 -9.87
N LEU A 128 36.29 -15.51 -11.07
CA LEU A 128 36.41 -14.69 -12.28
C LEU A 128 35.01 -14.43 -12.83
N ASP A 129 34.55 -13.18 -12.76
CA ASP A 129 33.20 -12.81 -13.17
C ASP A 129 33.19 -12.06 -14.50
N THR A 130 32.16 -12.29 -15.30
CA THR A 130 31.91 -11.57 -16.56
C THR A 130 31.05 -10.32 -16.36
N MET A 131 30.36 -10.19 -15.22
CA MET A 131 29.61 -9.00 -14.82
C MET A 131 30.49 -8.09 -13.93
N THR A 132 31.25 -7.19 -14.55
CA THR A 132 32.21 -6.32 -13.84
C THR A 132 32.11 -4.88 -14.31
N GLU A 133 32.73 -3.96 -13.58
CA GLU A 133 32.87 -2.56 -14.03
C GLU A 133 33.66 -2.47 -15.36
N LYS A 134 34.60 -3.39 -15.63
CA LYS A 134 35.30 -3.47 -16.92
C LYS A 134 34.32 -3.79 -18.06
N THR A 135 33.44 -4.76 -17.87
CA THR A 135 32.42 -5.08 -18.89
C THR A 135 31.32 -4.03 -18.97
N ALA A 136 31.02 -3.30 -17.89
CA ALA A 136 30.16 -2.11 -17.96
C ALA A 136 30.77 -0.98 -18.81
N GLN A 137 32.08 -0.73 -18.68
CA GLN A 137 32.81 0.23 -19.54
C GLN A 137 32.88 -0.23 -20.99
N LEU A 138 32.95 -1.53 -21.23
CA LEU A 138 32.91 -2.12 -22.57
C LEU A 138 31.55 -1.90 -23.24
N CYS A 139 30.45 -2.22 -22.53
CA CYS A 139 29.10 -2.15 -23.10
C CYS A 139 28.51 -0.72 -23.10
N GLN A 140 28.98 0.17 -22.24
CA GLN A 140 28.54 1.57 -22.11
C GLN A 140 27.03 1.76 -21.96
N LEU A 141 26.37 0.84 -21.26
CA LEU A 141 24.91 0.87 -21.11
C LEU A 141 24.47 1.99 -20.16
N PRO A 142 23.44 2.78 -20.49
CA PRO A 142 23.04 3.93 -19.69
C PRO A 142 22.43 3.57 -18.33
N GLY A 143 22.60 4.49 -17.36
CA GLY A 143 21.98 4.55 -16.02
C GLY A 143 22.45 3.51 -14.99
N GLY A 144 23.76 3.33 -14.90
CA GLY A 144 24.36 2.84 -13.66
C GLY A 144 24.18 3.85 -12.51
N ARG A 145 24.32 3.35 -11.28
CA ARG A 145 24.18 4.18 -10.07
C ARG A 145 25.30 5.20 -9.99
N GLY A 146 24.99 6.41 -9.54
CA GLY A 146 25.98 7.48 -9.34
C GLY A 146 26.62 7.99 -10.63
N GLY A 147 25.93 7.92 -11.77
CA GLY A 147 26.42 8.40 -13.06
C GLY A 147 27.34 7.43 -13.81
N ARG A 148 27.54 6.20 -13.31
CA ARG A 148 28.32 5.16 -13.98
C ARG A 148 27.53 4.46 -15.09
N TYR A 149 28.21 3.62 -15.88
CA TYR A 149 27.54 2.68 -16.77
C TYR A 149 26.85 1.56 -15.98
N LYS A 150 25.77 1.03 -16.54
CA LYS A 150 25.03 -0.10 -15.99
C LYS A 150 25.86 -1.37 -16.18
N LEU A 151 25.96 -2.20 -15.14
CA LEU A 151 26.47 -3.57 -15.28
C LEU A 151 25.61 -4.34 -16.29
N PRO A 152 26.21 -4.93 -17.34
CA PRO A 152 25.44 -5.58 -18.39
C PRO A 152 24.83 -6.88 -17.84
N LYS A 153 23.56 -7.16 -18.19
CA LYS A 153 23.01 -8.52 -18.08
C LYS A 153 23.75 -9.45 -19.04
N LEU A 154 23.70 -10.76 -18.80
CA LEU A 154 24.39 -11.75 -19.64
C LEU A 154 24.03 -11.60 -21.12
N GLY A 155 22.74 -11.49 -21.45
CA GLY A 155 22.27 -11.25 -22.82
C GLY A 155 22.75 -9.94 -23.45
N GLU A 156 22.94 -8.87 -22.65
CA GLU A 156 23.46 -7.59 -23.13
C GLU A 156 24.97 -7.68 -23.43
N LEU A 157 25.74 -8.31 -22.54
CA LEU A 157 27.16 -8.57 -22.76
C LEU A 157 27.37 -9.50 -23.95
N TYR A 158 26.58 -10.57 -24.05
CA TYR A 158 26.63 -11.54 -25.13
C TYR A 158 26.36 -10.89 -26.48
N TYR A 159 25.30 -10.07 -26.58
CA TYR A 159 25.00 -9.31 -27.79
C TYR A 159 26.14 -8.35 -28.16
N HIS A 160 26.74 -7.67 -27.18
CA HIS A 160 27.88 -6.80 -27.43
C HIS A 160 29.10 -7.54 -27.99
N LEU A 161 29.35 -8.76 -27.51
CA LEU A 161 30.50 -9.56 -27.95
C LEU A 161 30.28 -10.21 -29.33
N PHE A 162 29.06 -10.65 -29.63
CA PHE A 162 28.78 -11.54 -30.78
C PHE A 162 27.80 -10.98 -31.82
N GLY A 163 27.07 -9.90 -31.52
CA GLY A 163 26.07 -9.32 -32.43
C GLY A 163 24.78 -10.14 -32.56
N GLU A 164 24.61 -11.17 -31.73
CA GLU A 164 23.46 -12.09 -31.72
C GLU A 164 22.95 -12.31 -30.28
N HIS A 165 21.69 -12.71 -30.13
CA HIS A 165 21.13 -13.15 -28.84
C HIS A 165 21.18 -14.67 -28.74
N PHE A 166 21.36 -15.21 -27.54
CA PHE A 166 21.24 -16.66 -27.30
C PHE A 166 19.81 -17.02 -26.90
N ALA A 167 19.40 -18.25 -27.22
CA ALA A 167 18.07 -18.77 -26.91
C ALA A 167 17.98 -19.24 -25.46
N GLU A 168 16.77 -19.24 -24.89
CA GLU A 168 16.46 -19.83 -23.56
C GLU A 168 17.22 -19.23 -22.37
N ALA A 169 17.45 -17.91 -22.35
CA ALA A 169 17.93 -17.23 -21.14
C ALA A 169 17.05 -17.55 -19.92
N HIS A 170 17.66 -17.69 -18.74
CA HIS A 170 17.05 -18.27 -17.53
C HIS A 170 16.83 -19.78 -17.64
N ASN A 171 17.85 -20.45 -18.16
CA ASN A 171 18.02 -21.90 -18.10
C ASN A 171 19.50 -22.09 -17.78
N ALA A 172 19.81 -22.65 -16.61
CA ALA A 172 21.20 -22.74 -16.14
C ALA A 172 22.15 -23.34 -17.19
N THR A 173 21.70 -24.31 -17.99
CA THR A 173 22.53 -24.92 -19.05
C THR A 173 22.85 -23.93 -20.19
N ALA A 174 21.87 -23.13 -20.61
CA ALA A 174 22.04 -22.11 -21.64
C ALA A 174 22.88 -20.94 -21.13
N ASP A 175 22.66 -20.51 -19.88
CA ASP A 175 23.39 -19.42 -19.25
C ASP A 175 24.85 -19.81 -18.96
N VAL A 176 25.12 -21.06 -18.57
CA VAL A 176 26.51 -21.58 -18.48
C VAL A 176 27.17 -21.57 -19.84
N GLU A 177 26.52 -22.04 -20.92
CA GLU A 177 27.12 -22.05 -22.25
C GLU A 177 27.41 -20.64 -22.76
N ALA A 178 26.47 -19.71 -22.59
CA ALA A 178 26.62 -18.31 -22.97
C ALA A 178 27.72 -17.62 -22.15
N THR A 179 27.77 -17.86 -20.85
CA THR A 179 28.81 -17.33 -19.95
C THR A 179 30.18 -17.89 -20.27
N THR A 180 30.28 -19.18 -20.56
CA THR A 180 31.52 -19.84 -20.98
C THR A 180 32.08 -19.20 -22.26
N ARG A 181 31.22 -19.03 -23.27
CA ARG A 181 31.59 -18.39 -24.53
C ARG A 181 32.03 -16.94 -24.31
N ALA A 182 31.28 -16.16 -23.52
CA ALA A 182 31.62 -14.78 -23.21
C ALA A 182 32.93 -14.66 -22.45
N PHE A 183 33.17 -15.51 -21.46
CA PHE A 183 34.39 -15.52 -20.65
C PHE A 183 35.64 -15.77 -21.50
N PHE A 184 35.66 -16.83 -22.30
CA PHE A 184 36.81 -17.12 -23.15
C PHE A 184 36.99 -16.06 -24.26
N GLU A 185 35.92 -15.46 -24.77
CA GLU A 185 36.02 -14.35 -25.72
C GLU A 185 36.62 -13.10 -25.07
N LEU A 186 36.29 -12.81 -23.81
CA LEU A 186 36.90 -11.73 -23.03
C LEU A 186 38.40 -11.99 -22.79
N ILE A 187 38.82 -13.23 -22.54
CA ILE A 187 40.25 -13.61 -22.47
C ILE A 187 40.91 -13.37 -23.84
N ARG A 188 40.32 -13.87 -24.93
CA ARG A 188 40.84 -13.73 -26.30
C ARG A 188 41.03 -12.27 -26.70
N ARG A 189 40.10 -11.39 -26.30
CA ARG A 189 40.15 -9.93 -26.53
C ARG A 189 41.06 -9.17 -25.55
N GLY A 190 41.63 -9.84 -24.55
CA GLY A 190 42.55 -9.22 -23.58
C GLY A 190 41.86 -8.39 -22.49
N HIS A 191 40.60 -8.68 -22.17
CA HIS A 191 39.88 -8.04 -21.07
C HIS A 191 40.19 -8.65 -19.68
N PHE A 192 40.87 -9.80 -19.65
CA PHE A 192 41.48 -10.39 -18.47
C PHE A 192 43.00 -10.29 -18.54
N THR A 193 43.63 -9.99 -17.40
CA THR A 193 45.09 -9.91 -17.26
C THR A 193 45.69 -11.26 -16.86
N SER A 194 46.99 -11.47 -17.14
CA SER A 194 47.71 -12.67 -16.68
C SER A 194 47.72 -12.81 -15.16
N GLU A 195 47.69 -11.70 -14.43
CA GLU A 195 47.60 -11.67 -12.95
C GLU A 195 46.24 -12.18 -12.47
N GLU A 196 45.14 -11.73 -13.09
CA GLU A 196 43.78 -12.20 -12.76
C GLU A 196 43.62 -13.70 -13.05
N LEU A 197 44.20 -14.18 -14.15
CA LEU A 197 44.16 -15.59 -14.55
C LEU A 197 45.19 -16.47 -13.82
N ASP A 198 46.06 -15.88 -12.98
CA ASP A 198 47.16 -16.57 -12.30
C ASP A 198 47.97 -17.44 -13.28
N ALA A 199 48.32 -16.83 -14.42
CA ALA A 199 48.91 -17.45 -15.59
C ALA A 199 50.33 -16.93 -15.85
N GLN A 200 51.19 -17.78 -16.46
CA GLN A 200 52.56 -17.42 -16.77
C GLN A 200 52.65 -16.32 -17.85
N PRO A 201 53.75 -15.53 -17.88
CA PRO A 201 53.99 -14.58 -18.95
C PRO A 201 53.91 -15.26 -20.33
N GLY A 202 53.18 -14.66 -21.27
CA GLY A 202 52.96 -15.21 -22.61
C GLY A 202 51.65 -16.00 -22.78
N TYR A 203 50.99 -16.41 -21.70
CA TYR A 203 49.74 -17.20 -21.77
C TYR A 203 48.65 -16.56 -22.65
N LEU A 204 48.43 -15.24 -22.57
CA LEU A 204 47.38 -14.57 -23.35
C LEU A 204 47.65 -14.64 -24.86
N GLU A 205 48.91 -14.60 -25.28
CA GLU A 205 49.29 -14.73 -26.68
C GLU A 205 49.20 -16.18 -27.15
N GLU A 206 49.55 -17.14 -26.28
CA GLU A 206 49.33 -18.57 -26.54
C GLU A 206 47.84 -18.89 -26.66
N PHE A 207 47.00 -18.36 -25.77
CA PHE A 207 45.55 -18.56 -25.78
C PHE A 207 44.91 -18.00 -27.06
N LYS A 208 45.32 -16.81 -27.51
CA LYS A 208 44.89 -16.23 -28.79
C LYS A 208 45.37 -17.05 -29.98
N THR A 209 46.59 -17.59 -29.93
CA THR A 209 47.13 -18.45 -30.99
C THR A 209 46.36 -19.76 -31.09
N ALA A 210 46.00 -20.35 -29.95
CA ALA A 210 45.19 -21.56 -29.86
C ALA A 210 43.72 -21.34 -30.26
N ASN A 211 43.22 -20.11 -30.11
CA ASN A 211 41.85 -19.70 -30.43
C ASN A 211 41.86 -18.49 -31.39
N PRO A 212 42.20 -18.68 -32.68
CA PRO A 212 42.38 -17.58 -33.63
C PRO A 212 41.05 -16.89 -33.99
N ASP A 213 39.96 -17.66 -34.05
CA ASP A 213 38.63 -17.18 -34.38
C ASP A 213 37.83 -16.81 -33.13
N THR A 214 36.67 -16.16 -33.33
CA THR A 214 35.69 -15.92 -32.27
C THR A 214 35.31 -17.24 -31.60
N ILE A 215 35.28 -17.27 -30.26
CA ILE A 215 34.95 -18.50 -29.52
C ILE A 215 33.57 -19.03 -29.95
N ALA A 216 33.53 -20.30 -30.35
CA ALA A 216 32.32 -20.99 -30.78
C ALA A 216 31.54 -21.56 -29.58
N LEU A 217 30.23 -21.76 -29.77
CA LEU A 217 29.42 -22.58 -28.86
C LEU A 217 29.83 -24.05 -28.99
N ILE A 218 29.68 -24.81 -27.90
CA ILE A 218 29.87 -26.27 -27.93
C ILE A 218 28.64 -26.97 -28.56
N GLY A 219 27.51 -26.27 -28.71
CA GLY A 219 26.36 -26.70 -29.49
C GLY A 219 25.40 -27.59 -28.70
N LEU A 220 25.24 -27.32 -27.40
CA LEU A 220 24.29 -28.06 -26.57
C LEU A 220 22.84 -27.84 -27.03
N LYS A 221 22.04 -28.90 -26.97
CA LYS A 221 20.59 -28.79 -27.15
C LYS A 221 19.96 -28.53 -25.79
N HIS A 222 19.51 -27.30 -25.58
CA HIS A 222 18.79 -26.90 -24.37
C HIS A 222 17.35 -27.38 -24.42
N ALA A 223 16.85 -27.90 -23.30
CA ALA A 223 15.47 -28.32 -23.18
C ALA A 223 14.58 -27.10 -22.90
N ASN A 224 13.49 -26.97 -23.65
CA ASN A 224 12.51 -25.94 -23.37
C ASN A 224 11.69 -26.28 -22.11
N LEU A 225 12.17 -25.83 -20.95
CA LEU A 225 11.61 -26.16 -19.64
C LEU A 225 10.16 -25.68 -19.50
N LYS A 226 9.81 -24.52 -20.07
CA LYS A 226 8.42 -24.00 -20.11
C LYS A 226 7.46 -24.97 -20.80
N THR A 227 7.85 -25.47 -21.97
CA THR A 227 7.03 -26.44 -22.73
C THR A 227 6.90 -27.78 -21.99
N LYS A 228 8.01 -28.26 -21.39
CA LYS A 228 7.99 -29.48 -20.57
C LYS A 228 7.05 -29.34 -19.36
N SER A 229 7.19 -28.27 -18.59
CA SER A 229 6.35 -28.00 -17.41
C SER A 229 4.87 -27.92 -17.78
N ALA A 230 4.53 -27.27 -18.91
CA ALA A 230 3.16 -27.21 -19.40
C ALA A 230 2.58 -28.61 -19.74
N ALA A 231 3.40 -29.53 -20.24
CA ALA A 231 2.98 -30.90 -20.53
C ALA A 231 2.63 -31.69 -19.24
N TYR A 232 3.41 -31.50 -18.16
CA TYR A 232 3.12 -32.10 -16.85
C TYR A 232 1.89 -31.46 -16.19
N LYS A 233 1.72 -30.13 -16.31
CA LYS A 233 0.52 -29.43 -15.82
C LYS A 233 -0.76 -29.95 -16.48
N LYS A 234 -0.74 -30.18 -17.80
CA LYS A 234 -1.88 -30.79 -18.53
C LYS A 234 -2.21 -32.20 -18.05
N LYS A 235 -1.19 -33.01 -17.71
CA LYS A 235 -1.40 -34.36 -17.15
C LYS A 235 -2.00 -34.31 -15.74
N ALA A 236 -1.56 -33.37 -14.90
CA ALA A 236 -2.10 -33.18 -13.56
C ALA A 236 -3.54 -32.63 -13.57
N GLN A 237 -3.83 -31.64 -14.42
CA GLN A 237 -5.18 -31.06 -14.58
C GLN A 237 -6.19 -32.03 -15.20
N ALA A 238 -5.73 -32.98 -16.02
CA ALA A 238 -6.59 -34.05 -16.56
C ALA A 238 -7.08 -35.02 -15.47
N GLN A 239 -6.43 -35.07 -14.31
CA GLN A 239 -6.83 -35.90 -13.16
C GLN A 239 -7.72 -35.14 -12.15
N SER A 240 -7.70 -33.80 -12.14
CA SER A 240 -8.47 -32.96 -11.21
C SER A 240 -9.82 -32.45 -11.75
N LYS A 241 -10.18 -32.74 -13.00
CA LYS A 241 -11.53 -32.45 -13.54
C LYS A 241 -12.59 -33.41 -12.98
N LYS A 242 -12.94 -33.22 -11.71
CA LYS A 242 -14.21 -33.65 -11.11
C LYS A 242 -14.75 -32.54 -10.19
N SER A 243 -15.26 -31.50 -10.80
CA SER A 243 -16.34 -30.65 -10.27
C SER A 243 -17.07 -30.15 -11.52
N GLY A 244 -18.28 -30.66 -11.81
CA GLY A 244 -19.50 -30.24 -11.16
C GLY A 244 -20.05 -29.06 -11.96
N GLN A 245 -20.84 -29.33 -13.01
CA GLN A 245 -21.67 -28.29 -13.62
C GLN A 245 -22.68 -27.86 -12.56
N THR A 246 -22.37 -26.80 -11.82
CA THR A 246 -23.35 -26.13 -10.97
C THR A 246 -24.32 -25.36 -11.87
N ASP A 247 -25.60 -25.54 -11.59
CA ASP A 247 -26.68 -24.92 -12.34
C ASP A 247 -26.66 -23.40 -12.07
N LYS A 248 -26.60 -22.60 -13.14
CA LYS A 248 -26.60 -21.12 -13.04
C LYS A 248 -27.85 -20.59 -12.32
N SER A 249 -28.90 -21.40 -12.23
CA SER A 249 -30.12 -21.09 -11.49
C SER A 249 -29.91 -20.84 -10.01
N ILE A 250 -28.83 -21.37 -9.40
CA ILE A 250 -28.60 -21.30 -7.94
C ILE A 250 -28.40 -19.85 -7.46
N LEU A 251 -27.80 -18.98 -8.29
CA LEU A 251 -27.38 -17.63 -7.88
C LEU A 251 -28.31 -16.50 -8.33
N GLN A 252 -29.40 -16.79 -9.07
CA GLN A 252 -30.19 -15.74 -9.72
C GLN A 252 -30.78 -14.74 -8.71
N ASP A 253 -31.32 -15.23 -7.60
CA ASP A 253 -32.03 -14.40 -6.61
C ASP A 253 -31.16 -13.94 -5.42
N ASP A 254 -29.90 -14.41 -5.32
CA ASP A 254 -29.06 -14.08 -4.16
C ASP A 254 -28.52 -12.65 -4.20
N ALA A 255 -28.47 -12.00 -3.03
CA ALA A 255 -27.91 -10.67 -2.92
C ALA A 255 -26.37 -10.70 -3.04
N PHE A 256 -25.80 -9.66 -3.66
CA PHE A 256 -24.36 -9.45 -3.76
C PHE A 256 -24.01 -8.04 -3.30
N ALA A 257 -22.85 -7.89 -2.67
CA ALA A 257 -22.28 -6.61 -2.30
C ALA A 257 -20.76 -6.64 -2.47
N HIS A 258 -20.17 -5.54 -2.94
CA HIS A 258 -18.72 -5.43 -2.99
C HIS A 258 -18.16 -5.12 -1.59
N LEU A 259 -17.25 -5.99 -1.13
CA LEU A 259 -16.59 -5.89 0.18
C LEU A 259 -15.22 -5.18 0.15
N HIS A 260 -14.65 -5.00 -1.05
CA HIS A 260 -13.30 -4.46 -1.26
C HIS A 260 -13.35 -3.37 -2.35
N ASN A 261 -13.45 -2.10 -1.93
CA ASN A 261 -13.57 -0.96 -2.83
C ASN A 261 -12.74 0.23 -2.34
N HIS A 262 -12.11 0.91 -3.29
CA HIS A 262 -11.35 2.12 -3.05
C HIS A 262 -12.14 3.33 -3.51
N THR A 263 -12.21 4.35 -2.68
CA THR A 263 -12.82 5.65 -3.00
C THR A 263 -11.75 6.69 -3.37
N GLN A 264 -12.19 7.90 -3.71
CA GLN A 264 -11.34 9.07 -3.91
C GLN A 264 -10.39 9.38 -2.74
N TYR A 265 -10.62 8.81 -1.55
CA TYR A 265 -9.73 8.91 -0.39
C TYR A 265 -8.57 7.90 -0.41
N SER A 266 -8.58 6.94 -1.31
CA SER A 266 -7.36 6.28 -1.80
C SER A 266 -6.63 7.21 -2.76
N VAL A 267 -6.00 8.22 -2.16
CA VAL A 267 -5.52 9.44 -2.83
C VAL A 267 -4.63 9.11 -4.02
N LEU A 268 -4.97 9.72 -5.16
CA LEU A 268 -4.31 9.56 -6.46
C LEU A 268 -4.23 8.10 -6.97
N GLN A 269 -5.16 7.24 -6.54
CA GLN A 269 -5.20 5.83 -6.94
C GLN A 269 -6.58 5.38 -7.39
N SER A 270 -7.64 5.88 -6.74
CA SER A 270 -9.03 5.63 -7.14
C SER A 270 -9.73 6.92 -7.58
N THR A 271 -10.62 6.79 -8.55
CA THR A 271 -11.47 7.87 -9.06
C THR A 271 -12.89 7.82 -8.50
N THR A 272 -13.25 6.76 -7.77
CA THR A 272 -14.62 6.50 -7.30
C THR A 272 -15.05 7.47 -6.21
N LYS A 273 -16.07 8.29 -6.47
CA LYS A 273 -16.63 9.19 -5.46
C LYS A 273 -17.67 8.46 -4.60
N ILE A 274 -17.72 8.80 -3.31
CA ILE A 274 -18.64 8.18 -2.34
C ILE A 274 -20.11 8.28 -2.79
N ASP A 275 -20.57 9.47 -3.20
CA ASP A 275 -21.96 9.67 -3.61
C ASP A 275 -22.32 8.88 -4.88
N GLU A 276 -21.38 8.73 -5.81
CA GLU A 276 -21.55 7.99 -7.07
C GLU A 276 -21.53 6.47 -6.82
N LEU A 277 -20.66 6.00 -5.93
CA LEU A 277 -20.62 4.61 -5.46
C LEU A 277 -21.95 4.21 -4.80
N LEU A 278 -22.46 5.05 -3.90
CA LEU A 278 -23.75 4.85 -3.24
C LEU A 278 -24.89 4.77 -4.24
N LYS A 279 -24.94 5.71 -5.18
CA LYS A 279 -25.93 5.71 -6.24
C LYS A 279 -25.88 4.40 -7.05
N LYS A 280 -24.70 3.99 -7.49
CA LYS A 280 -24.53 2.77 -8.29
C LYS A 280 -24.88 1.49 -7.52
N THR A 281 -24.56 1.46 -6.23
CA THR A 281 -24.95 0.37 -5.30
C THR A 281 -26.47 0.20 -5.28
N VAL A 282 -27.21 1.31 -5.17
CA VAL A 282 -28.68 1.32 -5.17
C VAL A 282 -29.24 0.97 -6.55
N ASP A 283 -28.67 1.52 -7.63
CA ASP A 283 -29.07 1.22 -9.01
C ASP A 283 -28.91 -0.29 -9.33
N TYR A 284 -27.90 -0.93 -8.73
CA TYR A 284 -27.67 -2.38 -8.80
C TYR A 284 -28.40 -3.20 -7.72
N GLN A 285 -29.24 -2.59 -6.90
CA GLN A 285 -30.04 -3.27 -5.87
C GLN A 285 -29.19 -4.08 -4.88
N MET A 286 -27.96 -3.66 -4.62
CA MET A 286 -27.10 -4.30 -3.62
C MET A 286 -27.58 -3.89 -2.21
N PRO A 287 -27.68 -4.81 -1.24
CA PRO A 287 -28.13 -4.49 0.13
C PRO A 287 -27.05 -3.81 0.97
N ALA A 288 -25.80 -3.79 0.50
CA ALA A 288 -24.67 -3.26 1.23
C ALA A 288 -23.57 -2.79 0.26
N VAL A 289 -22.67 -1.95 0.76
CA VAL A 289 -21.40 -1.63 0.09
C VAL A 289 -20.32 -1.33 1.13
N ALA A 290 -19.10 -1.79 0.86
CA ALA A 290 -17.94 -1.47 1.68
C ALA A 290 -17.10 -0.35 1.08
N ILE A 291 -16.47 0.44 1.95
CA ILE A 291 -15.29 1.24 1.61
C ILE A 291 -14.08 0.69 2.37
N THR A 292 -12.98 0.48 1.68
CA THR A 292 -11.75 -0.12 2.23
C THR A 292 -10.54 0.65 1.71
N ASP A 293 -10.53 1.96 1.94
CA ASP A 293 -9.50 2.85 1.39
C ASP A 293 -8.08 2.48 1.85
N LEU A 294 -7.09 2.78 0.99
CA LEU A 294 -5.70 2.44 1.22
C LEU A 294 -5.12 3.22 2.40
N ASN A 295 -4.81 2.48 3.46
CA ASN A 295 -4.12 2.93 4.67
C ASN A 295 -4.78 4.10 5.40
N ASN A 296 -6.07 4.37 5.16
CA ASN A 296 -6.75 5.49 5.79
C ASN A 296 -8.26 5.29 5.89
N MET A 297 -8.89 6.07 6.75
CA MET A 297 -10.35 6.10 6.93
C MET A 297 -10.92 7.52 6.72
N MET A 298 -10.27 8.32 5.86
CA MET A 298 -10.60 9.74 5.65
C MET A 298 -12.04 9.92 5.15
N GLY A 299 -12.52 8.98 4.34
CA GLY A 299 -13.88 8.98 3.77
C GLY A 299 -14.97 8.45 4.71
N ALA A 300 -14.63 7.85 5.85
CA ALA A 300 -15.58 7.09 6.67
C ALA A 300 -16.77 7.95 7.17
N PHE A 301 -16.51 9.17 7.64
CA PHE A 301 -17.58 10.06 8.10
C PHE A 301 -18.53 10.46 6.96
N HIS A 302 -17.98 10.80 5.79
CA HIS A 302 -18.78 11.17 4.62
C HIS A 302 -19.61 10.00 4.11
N PHE A 303 -19.02 8.81 4.07
CA PHE A 303 -19.69 7.58 3.65
C PHE A 303 -20.86 7.21 4.56
N VAL A 304 -20.62 7.11 5.87
CA VAL A 304 -21.69 6.80 6.84
C VAL A 304 -22.79 7.87 6.80
N SER A 305 -22.42 9.15 6.74
CA SER A 305 -23.39 10.26 6.66
C SER A 305 -24.26 10.20 5.40
N ALA A 306 -23.67 9.79 4.27
CA ALA A 306 -24.38 9.67 3.00
C ALA A 306 -25.34 8.45 3.00
N VAL A 307 -24.94 7.32 3.59
CA VAL A 307 -25.82 6.16 3.81
C VAL A 307 -26.96 6.51 4.78
N GLU A 308 -26.67 7.19 5.89
CA GLU A 308 -27.69 7.65 6.84
C GLU A 308 -28.73 8.54 6.15
N LYS A 309 -28.28 9.46 5.29
CA LYS A 309 -29.17 10.33 4.52
C LYS A 309 -30.03 9.54 3.54
N TYR A 310 -29.48 8.52 2.89
CA TYR A 310 -30.25 7.64 1.99
C TYR A 310 -31.30 6.84 2.76
N ASN A 311 -30.95 6.31 3.93
CA ASN A 311 -31.84 5.49 4.76
C ASN A 311 -32.90 6.29 5.54
N ALA A 312 -32.76 7.62 5.65
CA ALA A 312 -33.59 8.46 6.52
C ALA A 312 -35.10 8.34 6.28
N ASP A 313 -35.50 8.18 5.01
CA ASP A 313 -36.91 8.10 4.57
C ASP A 313 -37.29 6.69 4.09
N LYS A 314 -36.52 5.65 4.49
CA LYS A 314 -36.68 4.26 4.04
C LYS A 314 -37.11 3.35 5.17
N ASP A 315 -37.87 2.31 4.83
CA ASP A 315 -38.19 1.24 5.76
C ASP A 315 -36.92 0.51 6.20
N PRO A 316 -36.78 0.07 7.47
CA PRO A 316 -35.59 -0.62 7.95
C PRO A 316 -35.17 -1.86 7.15
N SER A 317 -36.12 -2.54 6.49
CA SER A 317 -35.84 -3.67 5.59
C SER A 317 -35.22 -3.27 4.26
N GLU A 318 -35.32 -1.99 3.86
CA GLU A 318 -34.71 -1.42 2.66
C GLU A 318 -33.43 -0.65 2.98
N HIS A 319 -32.97 -0.66 4.24
CA HIS A 319 -31.79 0.09 4.64
C HIS A 319 -30.54 -0.50 3.99
N LEU A 320 -29.79 0.36 3.32
CA LEU A 320 -28.47 0.02 2.83
C LEU A 320 -27.52 -0.14 4.03
N LYS A 321 -26.75 -1.24 4.08
CA LYS A 321 -25.70 -1.43 5.09
C LYS A 321 -24.39 -0.74 4.67
N ALA A 322 -23.85 0.08 5.58
CA ALA A 322 -22.56 0.75 5.41
C ALA A 322 -21.43 -0.10 6.01
N LEU A 323 -20.61 -0.73 5.18
CA LEU A 323 -19.47 -1.52 5.66
C LEU A 323 -18.23 -0.62 5.69
N VAL A 324 -17.88 -0.14 6.88
CA VAL A 324 -16.70 0.73 7.05
C VAL A 324 -15.47 -0.14 7.27
N GLY A 325 -14.50 -0.06 6.36
CA GLY A 325 -13.25 -0.78 6.42
C GLY A 325 -12.03 0.04 6.02
N VAL A 326 -10.89 -0.64 5.92
CA VAL A 326 -9.59 -0.10 5.52
C VAL A 326 -8.70 -1.22 4.99
N GLU A 327 -7.89 -0.93 3.97
CA GLU A 327 -6.80 -1.81 3.54
C GLU A 327 -5.49 -1.33 4.19
N LEU A 328 -4.90 -2.13 5.08
CA LEU A 328 -3.66 -1.79 5.79
C LEU A 328 -2.51 -2.68 5.32
N ASN A 329 -1.31 -2.10 5.26
CA ASN A 329 -0.10 -2.90 5.05
C ASN A 329 0.38 -3.55 6.36
N VAL A 330 0.34 -4.87 6.43
CA VAL A 330 0.71 -5.65 7.62
C VAL A 330 2.15 -6.16 7.49
N VAL A 331 2.94 -5.97 8.56
CA VAL A 331 4.28 -6.55 8.73
C VAL A 331 4.36 -7.29 10.07
N ASP A 332 5.35 -8.15 10.24
CA ASP A 332 5.58 -8.80 11.53
C ASP A 332 5.90 -7.77 12.63
N ASP A 333 6.78 -6.81 12.33
CA ASP A 333 7.20 -5.76 13.24
C ASP A 333 7.34 -4.41 12.50
N HIS A 334 6.46 -3.47 12.82
CA HIS A 334 6.38 -2.16 12.19
C HIS A 334 7.50 -1.20 12.63
N THR A 335 8.22 -1.53 13.70
CA THR A 335 9.37 -0.74 14.20
C THR A 335 10.64 -1.02 13.40
N LYS A 336 10.74 -2.21 12.77
CA LYS A 336 11.88 -2.59 11.92
C LYS A 336 11.80 -1.88 10.57
N LYS A 337 12.84 -1.08 10.29
CA LYS A 337 12.99 -0.24 9.08
C LYS A 337 14.38 -0.39 8.44
N ASP A 338 15.18 -1.35 8.91
CA ASP A 338 16.53 -1.66 8.45
C ASP A 338 16.54 -2.39 7.09
N VAL A 339 15.51 -3.20 6.82
CA VAL A 339 15.27 -3.83 5.53
C VAL A 339 14.00 -3.23 4.91
N LYS A 340 14.04 -2.98 3.59
CA LYS A 340 12.87 -2.49 2.87
C LYS A 340 11.78 -3.56 2.86
N ASN A 341 10.76 -3.38 3.70
CA ASN A 341 9.56 -4.20 3.74
C ASN A 341 8.33 -3.30 3.85
N ASN A 342 7.52 -3.27 2.80
CA ASN A 342 6.29 -2.47 2.78
C ASN A 342 5.10 -3.20 3.42
N GLY A 343 5.23 -4.49 3.74
CA GLY A 343 4.14 -5.32 4.25
C GLY A 343 3.21 -5.86 3.16
N TYR A 344 2.16 -6.52 3.62
CA TYR A 344 1.13 -7.12 2.79
C TYR A 344 -0.20 -6.40 2.97
N ALA A 345 -0.90 -6.15 1.86
CA ALA A 345 -2.21 -5.52 1.88
C ALA A 345 -3.24 -6.44 2.54
N THR A 346 -3.91 -5.98 3.59
CA THR A 346 -4.94 -6.76 4.28
C THR A 346 -6.18 -5.89 4.53
N VAL A 347 -7.34 -6.43 4.19
CA VAL A 347 -8.61 -5.73 4.29
C VAL A 347 -9.23 -6.01 5.64
N PHE A 348 -9.60 -4.95 6.37
CA PHE A 348 -10.33 -5.03 7.62
C PHE A 348 -11.67 -4.32 7.50
N ILE A 349 -12.73 -4.92 8.01
CA ILE A 349 -14.09 -4.36 8.04
C ILE A 349 -14.58 -4.33 9.49
N ALA A 350 -15.12 -3.20 9.93
CA ALA A 350 -15.70 -3.06 11.26
C ALA A 350 -17.11 -3.68 11.30
N LYS A 351 -17.35 -4.62 12.22
CA LYS A 351 -18.68 -5.19 12.46
C LYS A 351 -19.64 -4.18 13.09
N ASN A 352 -19.12 -3.30 13.93
CA ASN A 352 -19.91 -2.34 14.70
C ASN A 352 -19.06 -1.11 15.08
N LYS A 353 -19.62 -0.23 15.91
CA LYS A 353 -18.94 0.99 16.36
C LYS A 353 -17.65 0.72 17.16
N ASN A 354 -17.56 -0.40 17.89
CA ASN A 354 -16.34 -0.78 18.61
C ASN A 354 -15.24 -1.20 17.62
N GLY A 355 -15.58 -2.03 16.63
CA GLY A 355 -14.68 -2.37 15.52
C GLY A 355 -14.15 -1.13 14.80
N TYR A 356 -15.00 -0.12 14.56
CA TYR A 356 -14.58 1.16 14.00
C TYR A 356 -13.54 1.89 14.88
N GLN A 357 -13.68 1.87 16.21
CA GLN A 357 -12.67 2.44 17.12
C GLN A 357 -11.34 1.68 17.04
N ASN A 358 -11.40 0.35 16.91
CA ASN A 358 -10.21 -0.49 16.73
C ASN A 358 -9.50 -0.13 15.42
N LEU A 359 -10.22 0.02 14.30
CA LEU A 359 -9.64 0.45 13.03
C LEU A 359 -9.01 1.85 13.10
N ILE A 360 -9.61 2.80 13.83
CA ILE A 360 -9.00 4.12 14.05
C ILE A 360 -7.64 3.96 14.73
N LYS A 361 -7.52 3.10 15.76
CA LYS A 361 -6.26 2.88 16.47
C LYS A 361 -5.22 2.23 15.57
N LEU A 362 -5.57 1.15 14.86
CA LEU A 362 -4.65 0.48 13.92
C LEU A 362 -4.14 1.45 12.85
N THR A 363 -5.05 2.21 12.23
CA THR A 363 -4.69 3.19 11.19
C THR A 363 -3.83 4.32 11.76
N SER A 364 -4.14 4.81 12.96
CA SER A 364 -3.35 5.89 13.59
C SER A 364 -1.91 5.44 13.86
N VAL A 365 -1.72 4.26 14.47
CA VAL A 365 -0.39 3.69 14.74
C VAL A 365 0.39 3.48 13.44
N ALA A 366 -0.28 3.02 12.38
CA ALA A 366 0.36 2.81 11.09
C ALA A 366 0.98 4.10 10.52
N HIS A 367 0.33 5.26 10.75
CA HIS A 367 0.83 6.58 10.32
C HIS A 367 1.82 7.20 11.31
N THR A 368 1.61 7.07 12.62
CA THR A 368 2.43 7.77 13.62
C THR A 368 3.72 7.04 13.98
N GLU A 369 3.70 5.70 13.98
CA GLU A 369 4.81 4.85 14.44
C GLU A 369 5.36 3.98 13.31
N GLY A 370 4.46 3.36 12.54
CA GLY A 370 4.81 2.36 11.51
C GLY A 370 5.20 2.91 10.14
N PHE A 371 5.06 4.22 9.92
CA PHE A 371 5.30 4.83 8.61
C PHE A 371 6.74 4.60 8.12
N TYR A 372 6.86 4.06 6.92
CA TYR A 372 8.13 3.89 6.23
C TYR A 372 8.07 4.54 4.84
N TYR A 373 7.87 3.77 3.77
CA TYR A 373 7.43 4.30 2.47
C TYR A 373 5.90 4.38 2.38
N VAL A 374 5.24 3.50 3.13
CA VAL A 374 3.79 3.44 3.31
C VAL A 374 3.50 3.34 4.80
N PRO A 375 2.29 3.69 5.26
CA PRO A 375 1.84 3.34 6.61
C PRO A 375 1.82 1.83 6.75
N ARG A 376 2.39 1.29 7.83
CA ARG A 376 2.47 -0.15 8.10
C ARG A 376 2.04 -0.43 9.53
N ILE A 377 1.39 -1.57 9.77
CA ILE A 377 1.00 -1.99 11.11
C ILE A 377 1.63 -3.34 11.45
N GLY A 378 2.02 -3.50 12.72
CA GLY A 378 2.60 -4.74 13.24
C GLY A 378 1.51 -5.73 13.68
N ARG A 379 1.84 -7.02 13.66
CA ARG A 379 0.95 -8.09 14.13
C ARG A 379 0.55 -7.92 15.60
N ASP A 380 1.44 -7.40 16.43
CA ASP A 380 1.23 -7.09 17.84
C ASP A 380 0.04 -6.14 18.08
N TRP A 381 -0.07 -5.09 17.26
CA TRP A 381 -1.19 -4.15 17.34
C TRP A 381 -2.50 -4.77 16.84
N ILE A 382 -2.44 -5.62 15.82
CA ILE A 382 -3.61 -6.35 15.32
C ILE A 382 -4.14 -7.28 16.41
N GLU A 383 -3.27 -8.06 17.05
CA GLU A 383 -3.66 -8.95 18.15
C GLU A 383 -4.35 -8.19 19.29
N LYS A 384 -3.88 -6.97 19.58
CA LYS A 384 -4.43 -6.10 20.63
C LYS A 384 -5.81 -5.50 20.28
N TYR A 385 -6.06 -5.21 19.00
CA TYR A 385 -7.29 -4.53 18.53
C TYR A 385 -8.08 -5.38 17.53
N LYS A 386 -8.04 -6.71 17.66
CA LYS A 386 -8.69 -7.67 16.75
C LYS A 386 -10.21 -7.74 16.89
N ASP A 387 -10.73 -7.38 18.06
CA ASP A 387 -12.15 -7.59 18.38
C ASP A 387 -13.05 -6.77 17.46
N ASP A 388 -14.24 -7.29 17.17
CA ASP A 388 -15.24 -6.65 16.32
C ASP A 388 -14.82 -6.34 14.88
N LEU A 389 -13.79 -7.01 14.36
CA LEU A 389 -13.31 -6.89 12.99
C LEU A 389 -13.53 -8.17 12.17
N ILE A 390 -13.76 -7.99 10.88
CA ILE A 390 -13.70 -9.03 9.84
C ILE A 390 -12.46 -8.78 8.99
N VAL A 391 -11.78 -9.84 8.59
CA VAL A 391 -10.55 -9.78 7.78
C VAL A 391 -10.70 -10.58 6.50
N LEU A 392 -10.34 -9.97 5.37
CA LEU A 392 -10.20 -10.66 4.09
C LEU A 392 -8.71 -10.85 3.78
N SER A 393 -8.35 -11.99 3.17
CA SER A 393 -6.95 -12.31 2.84
C SER A 393 -6.28 -11.32 1.87
N GLY A 394 -7.04 -10.45 1.23
CA GLY A 394 -6.58 -9.47 0.25
C GLY A 394 -6.49 -10.04 -1.17
N ALA A 395 -6.34 -9.15 -2.15
CA ALA A 395 -6.07 -9.47 -3.54
C ALA A 395 -4.62 -9.95 -3.74
N LEU A 396 -4.06 -9.84 -4.96
CA LEU A 396 -2.69 -10.28 -5.25
C LEU A 396 -1.61 -9.68 -4.34
N ASN A 397 -1.83 -8.49 -3.76
CA ASN A 397 -0.89 -7.84 -2.85
C ASN A 397 -1.00 -8.32 -1.39
N GLY A 398 -1.97 -9.19 -1.09
CA GLY A 398 -2.18 -9.77 0.23
C GLY A 398 -1.15 -10.82 0.60
N GLU A 399 -1.06 -11.12 1.90
CA GLU A 399 0.01 -11.98 2.44
C GLU A 399 -0.02 -13.37 1.82
N ILE A 400 -1.21 -13.96 1.76
CA ILE A 400 -1.39 -15.34 1.29
C ILE A 400 -1.04 -15.43 -0.20
N ALA A 401 -1.56 -14.51 -1.01
CA ALA A 401 -1.29 -14.46 -2.44
C ALA A 401 0.21 -14.21 -2.74
N GLN A 402 0.85 -13.27 -2.05
CA GLN A 402 2.28 -13.01 -2.23
C GLN A 402 3.14 -14.20 -1.79
N LYS A 403 2.77 -14.91 -0.72
CA LYS A 403 3.49 -16.12 -0.29
C LYS A 403 3.33 -17.25 -1.30
N ILE A 404 2.12 -17.49 -1.83
CA ILE A 404 1.90 -18.46 -2.92
C ILE A 404 2.79 -18.14 -4.12
N LEU A 405 2.78 -16.88 -4.57
CA LEU A 405 3.46 -16.47 -5.80
C LEU A 405 4.99 -16.49 -5.68
N ASN A 406 5.53 -16.12 -4.51
CA ASN A 406 6.97 -15.85 -4.37
C ASN A 406 7.72 -16.79 -3.41
N LEU A 407 7.05 -17.48 -2.49
CA LEU A 407 7.72 -18.30 -1.45
C LEU A 407 7.31 -19.79 -1.48
N GLY A 408 6.03 -20.06 -1.73
CA GLY A 408 5.46 -21.41 -1.81
C GLY A 408 4.27 -21.65 -0.88
N ASP A 409 3.55 -22.74 -1.16
CA ASP A 409 2.25 -23.07 -0.54
C ASP A 409 2.32 -23.28 0.97
N LYS A 410 3.43 -23.81 1.49
CA LYS A 410 3.59 -24.08 2.92
C LYS A 410 3.61 -22.78 3.74
N GLN A 411 4.36 -21.78 3.29
CA GLN A 411 4.44 -20.47 3.95
C GLN A 411 3.08 -19.74 3.88
N ALA A 412 2.36 -19.91 2.78
CA ALA A 412 1.00 -19.40 2.63
C ALA A 412 0.04 -20.09 3.61
N GLU A 413 0.11 -21.41 3.75
CA GLU A 413 -0.68 -22.18 4.71
C GLU A 413 -0.40 -21.77 6.17
N GLU A 414 0.87 -21.60 6.54
CA GLU A 414 1.25 -21.09 7.86
C GLU A 414 0.65 -19.71 8.16
N ALA A 415 0.60 -18.83 7.15
CA ALA A 415 -0.04 -17.52 7.28
C ALA A 415 -1.56 -17.62 7.41
N VAL A 416 -2.21 -18.46 6.60
CA VAL A 416 -3.65 -18.73 6.69
C VAL A 416 -4.03 -19.20 8.09
N LEU A 417 -3.27 -20.15 8.65
CA LEU A 417 -3.51 -20.67 9.99
C LEU A 417 -3.30 -19.62 11.08
N TRP A 418 -2.37 -18.68 10.92
CA TRP A 418 -2.19 -17.57 11.85
C TRP A 418 -3.42 -16.66 11.86
N TRP A 419 -3.90 -16.24 10.69
CA TRP A 419 -5.09 -15.40 10.56
C TRP A 419 -6.36 -16.11 11.07
N GLN A 420 -6.56 -17.37 10.68
CA GLN A 420 -7.68 -18.19 11.14
C GLN A 420 -7.67 -18.36 12.65
N LYS A 421 -6.50 -18.61 13.27
CA LYS A 421 -6.38 -18.70 14.73
C LYS A 421 -6.77 -17.39 15.42
N LEU A 422 -6.47 -16.25 14.81
CA LEU A 422 -6.65 -14.94 15.42
C LEU A 422 -8.10 -14.45 15.33
N PHE A 423 -8.74 -14.63 14.17
CA PHE A 423 -10.08 -14.10 13.84
C PHE A 423 -11.17 -15.18 13.74
N GLY A 424 -10.83 -16.46 13.70
CA GLY A 424 -11.80 -17.56 13.61
C GLY A 424 -12.72 -17.41 12.40
N ASP A 425 -14.03 -17.43 12.65
CA ASP A 425 -15.08 -17.31 11.63
C ASP A 425 -15.14 -15.93 10.98
N ASP A 426 -14.43 -14.92 11.51
CA ASP A 426 -14.34 -13.57 10.94
C ASP A 426 -13.16 -13.42 9.96
N TYR A 427 -12.48 -14.52 9.62
CA TYR A 427 -11.47 -14.56 8.57
C TYR A 427 -11.99 -15.24 7.30
N TYR A 428 -11.85 -14.57 6.16
CA TYR A 428 -12.31 -15.06 4.86
C TYR A 428 -11.17 -15.03 3.85
N LEU A 429 -11.09 -16.07 3.01
CA LEU A 429 -10.19 -16.09 1.87
C LEU A 429 -10.85 -15.37 0.68
N GLU A 430 -10.19 -14.31 0.21
CA GLU A 430 -10.69 -13.44 -0.84
C GLU A 430 -10.29 -13.96 -2.22
N LEU A 431 -11.27 -14.20 -3.09
CA LEU A 431 -11.06 -14.62 -4.48
C LEU A 431 -11.31 -13.44 -5.41
N ASN A 432 -10.34 -13.16 -6.29
CA ASN A 432 -10.44 -12.12 -7.32
C ASN A 432 -10.26 -12.76 -8.71
N ARG A 433 -10.97 -12.25 -9.73
CA ARG A 433 -10.93 -12.78 -11.11
C ARG A 433 -10.93 -11.65 -12.14
N HIS A 434 -9.81 -10.97 -12.27
CA HIS A 434 -9.55 -9.94 -13.27
C HIS A 434 -8.98 -10.51 -14.59
N GLY A 435 -8.97 -11.85 -14.75
CA GLY A 435 -8.41 -12.51 -15.94
C GLY A 435 -6.88 -12.62 -15.92
N LEU A 436 -6.27 -12.56 -14.74
CA LEU A 436 -4.81 -12.68 -14.56
C LEU A 436 -4.43 -14.13 -14.27
N GLU A 437 -3.34 -14.61 -14.87
CA GLU A 437 -2.85 -15.97 -14.63
C GLU A 437 -2.42 -16.18 -13.17
N GLN A 438 -1.88 -15.15 -12.53
CA GLN A 438 -1.52 -15.16 -11.10
C GLN A 438 -2.75 -15.42 -10.22
N GLU A 439 -3.87 -14.78 -10.52
CA GLU A 439 -5.10 -14.94 -9.74
C GLU A 439 -5.68 -16.33 -9.90
N GLU A 440 -5.68 -16.87 -11.11
CA GLU A 440 -6.14 -18.24 -11.34
C GLU A 440 -5.30 -19.25 -10.55
N HIS A 441 -3.98 -19.07 -10.51
CA HIS A 441 -3.10 -19.92 -9.72
C HIS A 441 -3.32 -19.76 -8.21
N VAL A 442 -3.43 -18.52 -7.73
CA VAL A 442 -3.69 -18.21 -6.31
C VAL A 442 -5.05 -18.77 -5.88
N ASN A 443 -6.11 -18.53 -6.65
CA ASN A 443 -7.47 -18.99 -6.34
C ASN A 443 -7.54 -20.52 -6.22
N GLN A 444 -6.86 -21.27 -7.09
CA GLN A 444 -6.80 -22.74 -7.01
C GLN A 444 -6.21 -23.20 -5.67
N ILE A 445 -5.15 -22.54 -5.19
CA ILE A 445 -4.51 -22.86 -3.91
C ILE A 445 -5.37 -22.37 -2.74
N LEU A 446 -5.97 -21.18 -2.82
CA LEU A 446 -6.87 -20.65 -1.80
C LEU A 446 -8.08 -21.58 -1.60
N LEU A 447 -8.68 -22.12 -2.68
CA LEU A 447 -9.78 -23.09 -2.60
C LEU A 447 -9.34 -24.41 -1.94
N SER A 448 -8.14 -24.88 -2.26
CA SER A 448 -7.56 -26.08 -1.62
C SER A 448 -7.34 -25.85 -0.11
N LEU A 449 -6.81 -24.68 0.27
CA LEU A 449 -6.62 -24.30 1.68
C LEU A 449 -7.95 -24.08 2.40
N ALA A 450 -8.93 -23.47 1.74
CA ALA A 450 -10.29 -23.28 2.23
C ALA A 450 -10.94 -24.62 2.61
N ASP A 451 -10.91 -25.60 1.69
CA ASP A 451 -11.46 -26.94 1.94
C ASP A 451 -10.68 -27.67 3.04
N LYS A 452 -9.34 -27.65 2.98
CA LYS A 452 -8.48 -28.32 3.97
C LYS A 452 -8.70 -27.81 5.40
N HIS A 453 -8.86 -26.51 5.57
CA HIS A 453 -8.95 -25.86 6.89
C HIS A 453 -10.34 -25.37 7.27
N GLN A 454 -11.34 -25.66 6.43
CA GLN A 454 -12.73 -25.26 6.61
C GLN A 454 -12.89 -23.73 6.78
N ILE A 455 -12.21 -22.97 5.92
CA ILE A 455 -12.29 -21.50 5.88
C ILE A 455 -13.19 -21.08 4.74
N LYS A 456 -14.07 -20.10 4.98
CA LYS A 456 -14.99 -19.61 3.95
C LYS A 456 -14.25 -18.71 2.95
N VAL A 457 -14.66 -18.83 1.68
CA VAL A 457 -14.21 -17.95 0.60
C VAL A 457 -15.25 -16.87 0.32
N VAL A 458 -14.81 -15.69 -0.11
CA VAL A 458 -15.69 -14.61 -0.60
C VAL A 458 -15.17 -14.07 -1.93
N ALA A 459 -16.08 -13.71 -2.82
CA ALA A 459 -15.75 -13.06 -4.07
C ALA A 459 -15.52 -11.56 -3.86
N ALA A 460 -14.49 -11.02 -4.51
CA ALA A 460 -14.19 -9.59 -4.56
C ALA A 460 -13.74 -9.19 -5.97
N ASN A 461 -13.72 -7.88 -6.23
CA ASN A 461 -13.24 -7.32 -7.49
C ASN A 461 -12.29 -6.12 -7.29
N ASN A 462 -11.76 -5.94 -6.07
CA ASN A 462 -10.78 -4.91 -5.69
C ASN A 462 -10.86 -3.61 -6.52
N THR A 463 -11.92 -2.82 -6.32
CA THR A 463 -12.30 -1.79 -7.30
C THR A 463 -11.54 -0.48 -7.08
N TYR A 464 -11.17 0.20 -8.18
CA TYR A 464 -10.47 1.52 -8.17
C TYR A 464 -11.21 2.60 -8.96
N TYR A 465 -12.24 2.22 -9.72
CA TYR A 465 -13.03 3.12 -10.55
C TYR A 465 -14.45 2.58 -10.73
N LEU A 466 -15.39 3.43 -11.14
CA LEU A 466 -16.81 3.09 -11.13
C LEU A 466 -17.22 2.32 -12.39
N GLU A 467 -16.90 2.85 -13.57
CA GLU A 467 -17.19 2.22 -14.87
C GLU A 467 -15.92 1.68 -15.53
N GLN A 468 -16.03 0.64 -16.34
CA GLN A 468 -14.88 0.09 -17.08
C GLN A 468 -14.17 1.14 -17.94
N GLU A 469 -14.92 2.10 -18.50
CA GLU A 469 -14.40 3.20 -19.32
C GLU A 469 -13.53 4.18 -18.52
N ASP A 470 -13.67 4.25 -17.19
CA ASP A 470 -12.90 5.13 -16.31
C ASP A 470 -11.46 4.64 -16.06
N ALA A 471 -11.11 3.43 -16.54
CA ALA A 471 -9.78 2.85 -16.40
C ALA A 471 -8.68 3.78 -16.94
N ASP A 472 -8.95 4.50 -18.04
CA ASP A 472 -8.00 5.44 -18.62
C ASP A 472 -7.70 6.63 -17.69
N ALA A 473 -8.75 7.16 -17.06
CA ALA A 473 -8.63 8.27 -16.11
C ALA A 473 -7.88 7.83 -14.84
N GLN A 474 -8.12 6.59 -14.39
CA GLN A 474 -7.40 6.02 -13.26
C GLN A 474 -5.93 5.78 -13.57
N ASP A 475 -5.58 5.30 -14.76
CA ASP A 475 -4.19 5.14 -15.18
C ASP A 475 -3.43 6.47 -15.25
N VAL A 476 -4.10 7.52 -15.76
CA VAL A 476 -3.56 8.89 -15.73
C VAL A 476 -3.33 9.35 -14.28
N LEU A 477 -4.26 9.05 -13.36
CA LEU A 477 -4.14 9.42 -11.95
C LEU A 477 -2.91 8.75 -11.28
N LEU A 478 -2.66 7.48 -11.56
CA LEU A 478 -1.45 6.78 -11.10
C LEU A 478 -0.16 7.41 -11.65
N CYS A 479 -0.14 7.78 -12.93
CA CYS A 479 0.99 8.49 -13.52
C CYS A 479 1.22 9.88 -12.90
N ILE A 480 0.15 10.56 -12.45
CA ILE A 480 0.26 11.81 -11.69
C ILE A 480 0.95 11.55 -10.35
N ARG A 481 0.49 10.53 -9.60
CA ARG A 481 1.06 10.13 -8.31
C ARG A 481 2.55 9.82 -8.39
N ASP A 482 2.94 9.01 -9.36
CA ASP A 482 4.31 8.48 -9.47
C ASP A 482 5.26 9.39 -10.26
N ASN A 483 4.76 10.56 -10.70
CA ASN A 483 5.48 11.48 -11.58
C ASN A 483 5.98 10.79 -12.87
N GLU A 484 5.20 9.85 -13.40
CA GLU A 484 5.48 9.09 -14.61
C GLU A 484 4.69 9.61 -15.82
N LYS A 485 5.07 9.15 -17.01
CA LYS A 485 4.36 9.44 -18.26
C LYS A 485 3.50 8.25 -18.66
N LYS A 486 2.37 8.51 -19.31
CA LYS A 486 1.47 7.45 -19.79
C LYS A 486 2.14 6.55 -20.84
N SER A 487 3.04 7.12 -21.64
CA SER A 487 3.85 6.41 -22.65
C SER A 487 4.89 5.45 -22.05
N THR A 488 5.28 5.62 -20.78
CA THR A 488 6.12 4.64 -20.09
C THR A 488 5.32 3.32 -19.97
N PRO A 489 5.87 2.16 -20.37
CA PRO A 489 5.14 0.90 -20.33
C PRO A 489 4.86 0.44 -18.88
N ILE A 490 3.70 -0.17 -18.67
CA ILE A 490 3.34 -0.79 -17.39
C ILE A 490 4.19 -2.03 -17.17
N GLY A 491 4.77 -2.19 -15.99
CA GLY A 491 5.58 -3.36 -15.66
C GLY A 491 6.36 -3.19 -14.36
N ARG A 492 7.37 -4.05 -14.15
CA ARG A 492 8.22 -4.04 -12.96
C ARG A 492 9.67 -3.71 -13.30
N GLY A 493 10.31 -2.93 -12.44
CA GLY A 493 11.73 -2.61 -12.54
C GLY A 493 12.03 -1.40 -13.44
N ARG A 494 13.29 -1.28 -13.84
CA ARG A 494 13.80 -0.07 -14.49
C ARG A 494 13.24 0.07 -15.91
N GLY A 495 12.68 1.25 -16.22
CA GLY A 495 12.09 1.55 -17.53
C GLY A 495 10.60 1.24 -17.63
N TYR A 496 9.99 0.78 -16.54
CA TYR A 496 8.56 0.53 -16.43
C TYR A 496 7.95 1.42 -15.33
N ARG A 497 6.65 1.70 -15.46
CA ARG A 497 5.86 2.38 -14.42
C ARG A 497 4.86 1.42 -13.80
N TYR A 498 4.34 1.82 -12.64
CA TYR A 498 3.17 1.18 -12.06
C TYR A 498 1.90 1.52 -12.86
N GLY A 499 0.97 0.57 -12.89
CA GLY A 499 -0.32 0.64 -13.56
C GLY A 499 -1.08 -0.65 -13.28
N LEU A 500 -2.41 -0.61 -13.39
CA LEU A 500 -3.21 -1.83 -13.32
C LEU A 500 -2.97 -2.67 -14.58
N PRO A 501 -2.95 -4.02 -14.48
CA PRO A 501 -2.58 -4.88 -15.60
C PRO A 501 -3.61 -4.89 -16.74
N ASN A 502 -4.87 -4.53 -16.45
CA ASN A 502 -5.96 -4.41 -17.42
C ASN A 502 -7.11 -3.53 -16.86
N ASN A 503 -8.25 -3.53 -17.55
CA ASN A 503 -9.39 -2.65 -17.26
C ASN A 503 -10.53 -3.35 -16.47
N GLU A 504 -10.22 -4.38 -15.67
CA GLU A 504 -11.25 -5.19 -14.98
C GLU A 504 -11.55 -4.75 -13.53
N PHE A 505 -10.90 -3.68 -13.05
CA PHE A 505 -10.95 -3.22 -11.65
C PHE A 505 -12.06 -2.17 -11.38
N TYR A 506 -13.19 -2.29 -12.09
CA TYR A 506 -14.36 -1.41 -11.92
C TYR A 506 -15.42 -2.02 -10.99
N PHE A 507 -16.41 -1.21 -10.61
CA PHE A 507 -17.55 -1.64 -9.81
C PHE A 507 -18.55 -2.47 -10.65
N LYS A 508 -18.24 -3.76 -10.85
CA LYS A 508 -19.04 -4.74 -11.60
C LYS A 508 -20.45 -4.90 -11.04
N SER A 509 -21.43 -5.19 -11.89
CA SER A 509 -22.79 -5.50 -11.46
C SER A 509 -22.88 -6.87 -10.75
N PRO A 510 -23.93 -7.12 -9.95
CA PRO A 510 -24.18 -8.43 -9.35
C PRO A 510 -24.20 -9.56 -10.38
N GLU A 511 -24.82 -9.34 -11.54
CA GLU A 511 -24.93 -10.34 -12.61
C GLU A 511 -23.56 -10.69 -13.18
N GLN A 512 -22.69 -9.69 -13.39
CA GLN A 512 -21.32 -9.92 -13.85
C GLN A 512 -20.51 -10.73 -12.83
N MET A 513 -20.64 -10.41 -11.54
CA MET A 513 -19.93 -11.13 -10.47
C MET A 513 -20.44 -12.56 -10.31
N LYS A 514 -21.76 -12.76 -10.38
CA LYS A 514 -22.38 -14.09 -10.33
C LYS A 514 -21.96 -14.96 -11.52
N GLU A 515 -21.92 -14.41 -12.72
CA GLU A 515 -21.43 -15.13 -13.91
C GLU A 515 -19.95 -15.49 -13.76
N LEU A 516 -19.14 -14.57 -13.22
CA LEU A 516 -17.70 -14.76 -13.02
C LEU A 516 -17.37 -15.85 -11.98
N PHE A 517 -18.26 -16.11 -11.02
CA PHE A 517 -18.08 -17.07 -9.93
C PHE A 517 -19.13 -18.21 -9.92
N HIS A 518 -19.80 -18.48 -11.05
CA HIS A 518 -20.86 -19.51 -11.12
C HIS A 518 -20.35 -20.94 -10.81
N ASP A 519 -19.06 -21.20 -11.01
CA ASP A 519 -18.37 -22.43 -10.68
C ASP A 519 -18.01 -22.55 -9.19
N ILE A 520 -18.12 -21.46 -8.42
CA ILE A 520 -17.85 -21.37 -6.98
C ILE A 520 -18.99 -20.56 -6.30
N PRO A 521 -20.24 -21.06 -6.28
CA PRO A 521 -21.38 -20.29 -5.76
C PRO A 521 -21.19 -19.83 -4.31
N GLU A 522 -20.49 -20.61 -3.48
CA GLU A 522 -20.21 -20.30 -2.09
C GLU A 522 -19.46 -18.98 -1.92
N ALA A 523 -18.63 -18.56 -2.88
CA ALA A 523 -17.90 -17.29 -2.82
C ALA A 523 -18.86 -16.08 -2.91
N ILE A 524 -20.00 -16.23 -3.59
CA ILE A 524 -21.05 -15.23 -3.64
C ILE A 524 -21.94 -15.34 -2.39
N LEU A 525 -22.38 -16.55 -2.04
CA LEU A 525 -23.32 -16.77 -0.93
C LEU A 525 -22.75 -16.33 0.43
N ASN A 526 -21.46 -16.55 0.67
CA ASN A 526 -20.82 -16.16 1.93
C ASN A 526 -20.75 -14.63 2.14
N ILE A 527 -20.99 -13.82 1.10
CA ILE A 527 -21.03 -12.35 1.24
C ILE A 527 -22.21 -11.94 2.13
N GLN A 528 -23.36 -12.62 2.02
CA GLN A 528 -24.51 -12.31 2.85
C GLN A 528 -24.19 -12.47 4.35
N GLU A 529 -23.40 -13.49 4.72
CA GLU A 529 -22.96 -13.67 6.10
C GLU A 529 -22.09 -12.51 6.60
N VAL A 530 -21.18 -11.99 5.77
CA VAL A 530 -20.38 -10.80 6.11
C VAL A 530 -21.31 -9.60 6.35
N ILE A 531 -22.31 -9.41 5.49
CA ILE A 531 -23.31 -8.35 5.62
C ILE A 531 -24.09 -8.52 6.93
N ASP A 532 -24.51 -9.73 7.27
CA ASP A 532 -25.33 -10.02 8.45
C ASP A 532 -24.58 -9.76 9.77
N LYS A 533 -23.27 -9.97 9.78
CA LYS A 533 -22.38 -9.67 10.92
C LYS A 533 -22.17 -8.17 11.17
N VAL A 534 -22.54 -7.31 10.21
CA VAL A 534 -22.30 -5.86 10.29
C VAL A 534 -23.57 -5.11 10.69
N GLU A 535 -23.40 -4.19 11.64
CA GLU A 535 -24.41 -3.26 12.15
C GLU A 535 -24.22 -1.86 11.55
N ASN A 536 -25.31 -1.19 11.20
CA ASN A 536 -25.27 0.24 10.87
C ASN A 536 -25.05 1.06 12.15
N PHE A 537 -24.03 1.92 12.16
CA PHE A 537 -23.73 2.80 13.30
C PHE A 537 -23.56 4.25 12.89
N LYS A 538 -23.80 5.16 13.85
CA LYS A 538 -23.68 6.61 13.66
C LYS A 538 -22.33 7.14 14.12
N LEU A 539 -21.71 7.95 13.26
CA LEU A 539 -20.45 8.64 13.55
C LEU A 539 -20.62 10.08 14.02
N LYS A 540 -21.76 10.71 13.72
CA LYS A 540 -22.10 12.01 14.28
C LYS A 540 -22.20 11.90 15.81
N ARG A 541 -21.54 12.82 16.51
CA ARG A 541 -21.54 12.89 17.98
C ARG A 541 -22.01 14.26 18.43
N ASP A 542 -22.50 14.32 19.66
CA ASP A 542 -22.70 15.57 20.37
C ASP A 542 -21.36 16.24 20.64
N VAL A 543 -21.40 17.56 20.83
CA VAL A 543 -20.20 18.34 21.09
C VAL A 543 -19.60 17.94 22.43
N LEU A 544 -18.33 17.51 22.39
CA LEU A 544 -17.55 17.21 23.58
C LEU A 544 -16.58 18.36 23.85
N LEU A 545 -16.85 19.13 24.91
CA LEU A 545 -15.92 20.15 25.37
C LEU A 545 -14.95 19.55 26.40
N PRO A 546 -13.66 19.90 26.36
CA PRO A 546 -12.74 19.51 27.42
C PRO A 546 -13.17 20.18 28.74
N LYS A 547 -13.02 19.46 29.86
CA LYS A 547 -13.26 20.02 31.19
C LYS A 547 -12.25 21.14 31.45
N PHE A 548 -12.71 22.31 31.87
CA PHE A 548 -11.83 23.41 32.26
C PHE A 548 -11.60 23.38 33.77
N ASP A 549 -10.34 23.49 34.20
CA ASP A 549 -10.00 23.51 35.62
C ASP A 549 -10.39 24.85 36.26
N ILE A 550 -11.38 24.80 37.17
CA ILE A 550 -11.85 25.95 37.94
C ILE A 550 -11.33 25.89 39.39
N PRO A 551 -11.11 27.04 40.06
CA PRO A 551 -10.67 27.08 41.46
C PRO A 551 -11.68 26.39 42.40
N GLU A 552 -11.19 25.79 43.49
CA GLU A 552 -12.01 25.02 44.45
C GLU A 552 -13.18 25.81 45.01
N GLU A 553 -13.01 27.12 45.25
CA GLU A 553 -14.07 27.99 45.78
C GLU A 553 -15.28 28.17 44.85
N PHE A 554 -15.14 27.84 43.56
CA PHE A 554 -16.23 27.89 42.58
C PHE A 554 -16.81 26.52 42.26
N LYS A 555 -16.22 25.42 42.74
CA LYS A 555 -16.75 24.09 42.46
C LYS A 555 -18.06 23.87 43.22
N ASP A 556 -19.04 23.32 42.52
CA ASP A 556 -20.32 22.92 43.10
C ASP A 556 -20.34 21.39 43.27
N PRO A 557 -20.49 20.86 44.49
CA PRO A 557 -20.55 19.41 44.72
C PRO A 557 -21.68 18.68 43.99
N GLU A 558 -22.74 19.39 43.56
CA GLU A 558 -23.82 18.79 42.79
C GLU A 558 -23.42 18.53 41.33
N ASP A 559 -22.43 19.27 40.78
CA ASP A 559 -21.94 19.05 39.41
C ASP A 559 -21.34 17.65 39.21
N ASP A 560 -20.69 17.10 40.24
CA ASP A 560 -20.15 15.73 40.18
C ASP A 560 -21.25 14.64 40.23
N LYS A 561 -22.48 15.00 40.63
CA LYS A 561 -23.61 14.06 40.75
C LYS A 561 -24.47 14.01 39.48
N ASP A 562 -24.73 15.17 38.87
CA ASP A 562 -25.66 15.28 37.73
C ASP A 562 -24.97 15.74 36.41
N GLY A 563 -23.67 16.04 36.43
CA GLY A 563 -22.93 16.55 35.28
C GLY A 563 -23.23 18.01 34.92
N GLY A 564 -23.81 18.77 35.85
CA GLY A 564 -24.10 20.19 35.70
C GLY A 564 -22.86 21.06 35.53
N LYS A 565 -23.08 22.33 35.18
CA LYS A 565 -22.02 23.32 34.93
C LYS A 565 -22.11 24.52 35.88
N ARG A 566 -22.64 24.33 37.09
CA ARG A 566 -22.87 25.44 38.04
C ARG A 566 -21.57 26.11 38.43
N GLY A 567 -20.50 25.34 38.66
CA GLY A 567 -19.20 25.89 39.01
C GLY A 567 -18.54 26.65 37.86
N GLU A 568 -18.60 26.13 36.63
CA GLU A 568 -18.09 26.84 35.44
C GLU A 568 -18.85 28.15 35.22
N ASN A 569 -20.18 28.16 35.40
CA ASN A 569 -21.00 29.37 35.30
C ASN A 569 -20.64 30.41 36.37
N ALA A 570 -20.45 29.98 37.62
CA ALA A 570 -20.08 30.87 38.73
C ALA A 570 -18.69 31.50 38.49
N TYR A 571 -17.73 30.70 38.03
CA TYR A 571 -16.39 31.18 37.72
C TYR A 571 -16.36 32.10 36.49
N LEU A 572 -17.09 31.75 35.44
CA LEU A 572 -17.25 32.60 34.26
C LEU A 572 -17.84 33.96 34.64
N ARG A 573 -18.91 33.97 35.43
CA ARG A 573 -19.54 35.20 35.94
C ARG A 573 -18.54 36.04 36.73
N HIS A 574 -17.76 35.42 37.62
CA HIS A 574 -16.74 36.11 38.40
C HIS A 574 -15.69 36.80 37.50
N LEU A 575 -15.13 36.07 36.53
CA LEU A 575 -14.15 36.62 35.59
C LEU A 575 -14.74 37.74 34.72
N THR A 576 -15.99 37.58 34.27
CA THR A 576 -16.69 38.60 33.48
C THR A 576 -16.80 39.92 34.25
N TYR A 577 -17.17 39.90 35.53
CA TYR A 577 -17.27 41.14 36.32
C TYR A 577 -15.92 41.81 36.59
N ILE A 578 -14.87 41.02 36.84
CA ILE A 578 -13.49 41.54 36.96
C ILE A 578 -13.06 42.21 35.65
N GLY A 579 -13.28 41.53 34.53
CA GLY A 579 -12.96 42.01 33.21
C GLY A 579 -13.74 43.28 32.82
N ALA A 580 -15.04 43.29 33.09
CA ALA A 580 -15.92 44.42 32.82
C ALA A 580 -15.47 45.67 33.56
N LYS A 581 -15.13 45.54 34.86
CA LYS A 581 -14.59 46.65 35.66
C LYS A 581 -13.26 47.18 35.09
N LYS A 582 -12.42 46.30 34.53
CA LYS A 582 -11.16 46.71 33.89
C LYS A 582 -11.37 47.44 32.55
N ARG A 583 -12.40 47.06 31.78
CA ARG A 583 -12.67 47.60 30.45
C ARG A 583 -13.47 48.91 30.48
N TRP A 584 -14.54 48.96 31.27
CA TRP A 584 -15.44 50.11 31.35
C TRP A 584 -15.23 51.00 32.59
N GLY A 585 -14.49 50.53 33.59
CA GLY A 585 -14.33 51.24 34.86
C GLY A 585 -15.59 51.13 35.72
N GLU A 586 -16.50 52.09 35.60
CA GLU A 586 -17.78 52.08 36.31
C GLU A 586 -18.85 51.35 35.49
N LEU A 587 -19.54 50.41 36.13
CA LEU A 587 -20.56 49.57 35.47
C LEU A 587 -21.94 50.23 35.58
N THR A 588 -22.38 50.86 34.49
CA THR A 588 -23.73 51.45 34.37
C THR A 588 -24.82 50.36 34.43
N PRO A 589 -26.09 50.73 34.73
CA PRO A 589 -27.20 49.78 34.71
C PRO A 589 -27.33 49.03 33.37
N GLU A 590 -27.16 49.73 32.24
CA GLU A 590 -27.20 49.16 30.89
C GLU A 590 -26.12 48.08 30.68
N ILE A 591 -24.88 48.32 31.13
CA ILE A 591 -23.80 47.34 31.02
C ILE A 591 -24.10 46.10 31.87
N LYS A 592 -24.59 46.29 33.10
CA LYS A 592 -24.93 45.17 33.99
C LYS A 592 -26.07 44.33 33.43
N GLU A 593 -27.13 44.97 32.95
CA GLU A 593 -28.26 44.29 32.33
C GLU A 593 -27.83 43.45 31.13
N ARG A 594 -26.99 44.02 30.25
CA ARG A 594 -26.44 43.29 29.10
C ARG A 594 -25.58 42.09 29.54
N LEU A 595 -24.70 42.26 30.54
CA LEU A 595 -23.84 41.18 31.02
C LEU A 595 -24.65 40.04 31.67
N GLU A 596 -25.65 40.34 32.50
CA GLU A 596 -26.49 39.31 33.10
C GLU A 596 -27.29 38.55 32.05
N PHE A 597 -27.91 39.25 31.08
CA PHE A 597 -28.63 38.61 29.98
C PHE A 597 -27.74 37.62 29.19
N GLU A 598 -26.53 38.04 28.84
CA GLU A 598 -25.58 37.18 28.13
C GLU A 598 -25.13 35.99 28.98
N LEU A 599 -24.81 36.20 30.27
CA LEU A 599 -24.38 35.15 31.19
C LEU A 599 -25.47 34.10 31.42
N GLU A 600 -26.72 34.54 31.60
CA GLU A 600 -27.88 33.65 31.71
C GLU A 600 -28.08 32.84 30.42
N THR A 601 -27.93 33.47 29.26
CA THR A 601 -28.03 32.78 27.97
C THR A 601 -26.89 31.75 27.79
N ILE A 602 -25.67 32.08 28.19
CA ILE A 602 -24.52 31.14 28.15
C ILE A 602 -24.75 29.96 29.10
N ALA A 603 -25.27 30.22 30.29
CA ALA A 603 -25.62 29.19 31.26
C ALA A 603 -26.72 28.26 30.72
N PHE A 604 -27.78 28.83 30.12
CA PHE A 604 -28.89 28.09 29.52
C PHE A 604 -28.44 27.22 28.34
N THR A 605 -27.59 27.75 27.46
CA THR A 605 -27.07 27.01 26.29
C THR A 605 -26.00 25.98 26.67
N GLY A 606 -25.48 26.02 27.90
CA GLY A 606 -24.56 25.02 28.42
C GLY A 606 -23.12 25.16 27.91
N TYR A 607 -22.67 26.36 27.51
CA TYR A 607 -21.32 26.58 26.98
C TYR A 607 -20.36 27.41 27.87
N PRO A 608 -20.46 27.47 29.21
CA PRO A 608 -19.56 28.30 30.02
C PRO A 608 -18.09 27.86 29.92
N GLY A 609 -17.82 26.54 29.97
CA GLY A 609 -16.47 25.99 29.77
C GLY A 609 -15.82 26.41 28.46
N TYR A 610 -16.58 26.57 27.38
CA TYR A 610 -16.04 27.01 26.09
C TYR A 610 -15.51 28.46 26.16
N PHE A 611 -16.24 29.37 26.80
CA PHE A 611 -15.76 30.74 27.03
C PHE A 611 -14.52 30.77 27.92
N LEU A 612 -14.47 29.93 28.95
CA LEU A 612 -13.31 29.81 29.85
C LEU A 612 -12.06 29.31 29.10
N ILE A 613 -12.20 28.28 28.27
CA ILE A 613 -11.13 27.74 27.42
C ILE A 613 -10.58 28.82 26.49
N VAL A 614 -11.45 29.51 25.75
CA VAL A 614 -11.04 30.52 24.77
C VAL A 614 -10.39 31.73 25.44
N GLN A 615 -10.99 32.21 26.54
CA GLN A 615 -10.42 33.30 27.34
C GLN A 615 -9.02 32.97 27.84
N ASP A 616 -8.83 31.75 28.33
CA ASP A 616 -7.57 31.27 28.86
C ASP A 616 -6.48 31.21 27.79
N ILE A 617 -6.78 30.62 26.63
CA ILE A 617 -5.86 30.56 25.48
C ILE A 617 -5.43 31.97 25.06
N ILE A 618 -6.37 32.92 24.93
CA ILE A 618 -6.06 34.30 24.54
C ILE A 618 -5.25 35.03 25.61
N LYS A 619 -5.55 34.79 26.89
CA LYS A 619 -4.82 35.40 28.02
C LYS A 619 -3.37 34.90 28.07
N GLU A 620 -3.15 33.60 27.93
CA GLU A 620 -1.79 33.04 27.91
C GLU A 620 -1.03 33.43 26.65
N ALA A 621 -1.69 33.48 25.48
CA ALA A 621 -1.09 34.02 24.25
C ALA A 621 -0.53 35.44 24.47
N LYS A 622 -1.32 36.35 25.03
CA LYS A 622 -0.88 37.72 25.35
C LYS A 622 0.28 37.76 26.34
N LYS A 623 0.29 36.89 27.37
CA LYS A 623 1.41 36.79 28.33
C LYS A 623 2.70 36.30 27.68
N MET A 624 2.60 35.40 26.70
CA MET A 624 3.73 34.90 25.92
C MET A 624 4.22 35.89 24.86
N GLY A 625 3.61 37.08 24.76
CA GLY A 625 3.95 38.10 23.77
C GLY A 625 3.39 37.84 22.38
N VAL A 626 2.43 36.91 22.24
CA VAL A 626 1.73 36.64 20.97
C VAL A 626 0.70 37.73 20.72
N MET A 627 0.70 38.31 19.52
CA MET A 627 -0.27 39.30 19.12
C MET A 627 -1.60 38.61 18.78
N CYS A 628 -2.64 38.95 19.53
CA CYS A 628 -3.99 38.47 19.24
C CYS A 628 -4.78 39.50 18.43
N GLY A 629 -5.55 39.02 17.45
CA GLY A 629 -6.47 39.87 16.69
C GLY A 629 -7.55 40.52 17.58
N PRO A 630 -8.27 41.53 17.07
CA PRO A 630 -9.33 42.21 17.82
C PRO A 630 -10.58 41.35 18.09
N GLY A 631 -10.63 40.13 17.54
CA GLY A 631 -11.81 39.27 17.47
C GLY A 631 -12.61 39.53 16.19
N ARG A 632 -13.06 38.47 15.54
CA ARG A 632 -13.88 38.53 14.32
C ARG A 632 -15.12 37.65 14.42
N GLY A 633 -15.97 37.72 13.40
CA GLY A 633 -17.22 36.96 13.36
C GLY A 633 -18.27 37.52 14.33
N SER A 634 -19.24 36.68 14.68
CA SER A 634 -20.36 37.09 15.54
C SER A 634 -19.94 37.29 17.00
N ALA A 635 -18.86 36.65 17.47
CA ALA A 635 -18.35 36.77 18.84
C ALA A 635 -18.06 38.23 19.28
N ALA A 636 -17.78 39.14 18.34
CA ALA A 636 -17.62 40.58 18.62
C ALA A 636 -18.88 41.25 19.17
N GLY A 637 -20.06 40.63 19.02
CA GLY A 637 -21.33 41.10 19.58
C GLY A 637 -21.54 40.77 21.07
N SER A 638 -20.63 40.02 21.71
CA SER A 638 -20.77 39.63 23.11
C SER A 638 -20.02 40.56 24.06
N ALA A 639 -20.75 41.16 25.00
CA ALA A 639 -20.21 41.95 26.11
C ALA A 639 -19.41 41.06 27.07
N VAL A 640 -19.82 39.80 27.27
CA VAL A 640 -19.06 38.80 28.04
C VAL A 640 -17.71 38.53 27.38
N ALA A 641 -17.67 38.30 26.05
CA ALA A 641 -16.42 38.09 25.33
C ALA A 641 -15.47 39.30 25.40
N TYR A 642 -16.01 40.52 25.32
CA TYR A 642 -15.22 41.75 25.47
C TYR A 642 -14.66 41.93 26.88
N ALA A 643 -15.47 41.66 27.91
CA ALA A 643 -15.08 41.71 29.31
C ALA A 643 -13.94 40.72 29.62
N LEU A 644 -14.06 39.48 29.15
CA LEU A 644 -13.05 38.43 29.28
C LEU A 644 -11.78 38.70 28.45
N GLY A 645 -11.84 39.66 27.52
CA GLY A 645 -10.75 40.02 26.64
C GLY A 645 -10.51 39.05 25.50
N ILE A 646 -11.52 38.25 25.17
CA ILE A 646 -11.61 37.42 23.96
C ILE A 646 -11.68 38.35 22.74
N THR A 647 -12.53 39.38 22.81
CA THR A 647 -12.61 40.45 21.80
C THR A 647 -12.08 41.77 22.36
N ASN A 648 -11.74 42.69 21.47
CA ASN A 648 -11.31 44.05 21.79
C ASN A 648 -12.26 45.13 21.23
N VAL A 649 -13.42 44.73 20.71
CA VAL A 649 -14.47 45.64 20.20
C VAL A 649 -15.57 45.76 21.25
N ASP A 650 -15.92 46.99 21.64
CA ASP A 650 -16.99 47.25 22.62
C ASP A 650 -18.38 47.11 21.94
N PRO A 651 -19.15 46.05 22.25
CA PRO A 651 -20.41 45.79 21.57
C PRO A 651 -21.52 46.78 21.96
N ILE A 652 -21.45 47.38 23.15
CA ILE A 652 -22.48 48.33 23.62
C ILE A 652 -22.28 49.65 22.88
N LYS A 653 -21.03 50.13 22.80
CA LYS A 653 -20.69 51.36 22.07
C LYS A 653 -21.09 51.30 20.59
N TYR A 654 -20.88 50.15 19.95
CA TYR A 654 -21.15 49.96 18.52
C TYR A 654 -22.51 49.29 18.23
N GLN A 655 -23.36 49.11 19.25
CA GLN A 655 -24.70 48.51 19.12
C GLN A 655 -24.70 47.15 18.41
N LEU A 656 -23.70 46.32 18.75
CA LEU A 656 -23.58 44.97 18.21
C LEU A 656 -24.52 44.02 18.97
N LEU A 657 -25.21 43.17 18.21
CA LEU A 657 -26.23 42.25 18.74
C LEU A 657 -25.61 40.94 19.22
N PHE A 658 -25.94 40.53 20.44
CA PHE A 658 -25.48 39.27 21.03
C PHE A 658 -26.18 38.06 20.43
N GLU A 659 -27.46 38.20 20.09
CA GLU A 659 -28.32 37.14 19.58
C GLU A 659 -27.87 36.64 18.20
N ARG A 660 -27.09 37.45 17.47
CA ARG A 660 -26.42 37.04 16.23
C ARG A 660 -25.28 36.05 16.50
N PHE A 661 -24.70 36.09 17.69
CA PHE A 661 -23.66 35.17 18.14
C PHE A 661 -24.26 33.94 18.79
N LEU A 662 -25.14 34.13 19.78
CA LEU A 662 -25.75 33.04 20.52
C LEU A 662 -27.23 33.33 20.68
N ASN A 663 -28.06 32.58 19.96
CA ASN A 663 -29.51 32.75 19.99
C ASN A 663 -30.13 31.77 21.00
N PRO A 664 -30.85 32.24 22.04
CA PRO A 664 -31.51 31.37 23.01
C PRO A 664 -32.61 30.49 22.39
N GLU A 665 -33.26 30.93 21.30
CA GLU A 665 -34.30 30.16 20.61
C GLU A 665 -33.73 29.06 19.71
N ARG A 666 -32.44 29.14 19.37
CA ARG A 666 -31.74 28.17 18.54
C ARG A 666 -30.37 27.87 19.14
N VAL A 667 -30.34 26.91 20.06
CA VAL A 667 -29.10 26.43 20.66
C VAL A 667 -28.23 25.78 19.60
N SER A 668 -27.19 26.49 19.17
CA SER A 668 -26.11 25.99 18.31
C SER A 668 -24.77 26.20 19.01
N LEU A 669 -23.76 25.41 18.65
CA LEU A 669 -22.40 25.61 19.16
C LEU A 669 -21.90 27.01 18.75
N PRO A 670 -21.54 27.89 19.71
CA PRO A 670 -20.93 29.17 19.37
C PRO A 670 -19.57 28.98 18.71
N ASP A 671 -19.32 29.68 17.61
CA ASP A 671 -18.03 29.68 16.92
C ASP A 671 -17.24 30.93 17.32
N ILE A 672 -16.08 30.75 17.95
CA ILE A 672 -15.19 31.85 18.38
C ILE A 672 -13.86 31.67 17.67
N ASP A 673 -13.71 32.37 16.55
CA ASP A 673 -12.45 32.45 15.82
C ASP A 673 -11.39 33.19 16.64
N MET A 674 -10.28 32.51 16.90
CA MET A 674 -9.10 33.10 17.52
C MET A 674 -8.05 33.42 16.46
N ASP A 675 -7.54 34.65 16.52
CA ASP A 675 -6.52 35.16 15.60
C ASP A 675 -5.20 35.37 16.33
N PHE A 676 -4.13 34.78 15.80
CA PHE A 676 -2.76 34.90 16.30
C PHE A 676 -1.83 35.30 15.15
N ASP A 677 -0.74 35.99 15.45
CA ASP A 677 0.34 36.17 14.48
C ASP A 677 1.00 34.82 14.13
N ASP A 678 1.56 34.74 12.93
CA ASP A 678 2.09 33.48 12.37
C ASP A 678 3.24 32.90 13.21
N GLU A 679 4.13 33.75 13.76
CA GLU A 679 5.28 33.33 14.57
C GLU A 679 4.86 32.83 15.97
N GLY A 680 3.85 33.47 16.57
CA GLY A 680 3.35 33.15 17.90
C GLY A 680 2.38 31.97 17.95
N ARG A 681 1.77 31.59 16.83
CA ARG A 681 0.77 30.52 16.75
C ARG A 681 1.29 29.18 17.30
N GLU A 682 2.54 28.82 17.02
CA GLU A 682 3.10 27.53 17.45
C GLU A 682 3.21 27.44 18.98
N LYS A 683 3.58 28.54 19.65
CA LYS A 683 3.63 28.62 21.12
C LYS A 683 2.24 28.41 21.74
N VAL A 684 1.21 28.95 21.10
CA VAL A 684 -0.18 28.76 21.55
C VAL A 684 -0.60 27.30 21.40
N ILE A 685 -0.24 26.64 20.30
CA ILE A 685 -0.50 25.21 20.10
C ILE A 685 0.22 24.37 21.16
N GLU A 686 1.48 24.65 21.44
CA GLU A 686 2.27 23.96 22.48
C GLU A 686 1.65 24.15 23.88
N TYR A 687 1.19 25.35 24.20
CA TYR A 687 0.43 25.61 25.44
C TYR A 687 -0.82 24.74 25.54
N VAL A 688 -1.63 24.67 24.46
CA VAL A 688 -2.85 23.86 24.42
C VAL A 688 -2.52 22.36 24.57
N ILE A 689 -1.44 21.88 23.94
CA ILE A 689 -0.95 20.50 24.08
C ILE A 689 -0.56 20.21 25.54
N ASN A 690 0.19 21.10 26.18
CA ASN A 690 0.65 20.92 27.56
C ASN A 690 -0.52 20.98 28.56
N LYS A 691 -1.52 21.82 28.31
CA LYS A 691 -2.67 22.00 29.19
C LYS A 691 -3.69 20.86 29.08
N TYR A 692 -4.05 20.46 27.86
CA TYR A 692 -5.15 19.49 27.64
C TYR A 692 -4.65 18.07 27.34
N GLY A 693 -3.34 17.90 27.17
CA GLY A 693 -2.67 16.62 26.94
C GLY A 693 -2.48 16.30 25.46
N ARG A 694 -1.29 15.80 25.12
CA ARG A 694 -0.89 15.48 23.73
C ARG A 694 -1.81 14.49 23.02
N GLU A 695 -2.42 13.56 23.75
CA GLU A 695 -3.34 12.55 23.18
C GLU A 695 -4.73 13.11 22.84
N ARG A 696 -5.06 14.33 23.29
CA ARG A 696 -6.38 14.96 23.12
C ARG A 696 -6.34 16.19 22.20
N VAL A 697 -5.16 16.55 21.71
CA VAL A 697 -4.94 17.74 20.87
C VAL A 697 -4.34 17.30 19.55
N ALA A 698 -5.01 17.62 18.46
CA ALA A 698 -4.56 17.35 17.09
C ALA A 698 -4.90 18.53 16.18
N GLN A 699 -4.14 18.67 15.10
CA GLN A 699 -4.50 19.60 14.03
C GLN A 699 -5.54 18.96 13.09
N ILE A 700 -6.33 19.80 12.43
CA ILE A 700 -7.35 19.36 11.49
C ILE A 700 -6.73 19.28 10.09
N ILE A 701 -6.89 18.14 9.43
CA ILE A 701 -6.41 17.92 8.06
C ILE A 701 -7.20 18.76 7.05
N THR A 702 -6.54 19.18 5.98
CA THR A 702 -7.17 19.76 4.79
C THR A 702 -6.84 18.91 3.58
N TYR A 703 -7.86 18.56 2.78
CA TYR A 703 -7.66 17.76 1.58
C TYR A 703 -7.47 18.67 0.36
N GLY A 704 -6.30 18.61 -0.26
CA GLY A 704 -6.03 19.29 -1.52
C GLY A 704 -6.79 18.62 -2.66
N THR A 705 -7.79 19.31 -3.22
CA THR A 705 -8.50 18.83 -4.41
C THR A 705 -7.83 19.31 -5.69
N MET A 706 -7.81 18.49 -6.73
CA MET A 706 -7.36 18.91 -8.06
C MET A 706 -8.34 19.91 -8.67
N ALA A 707 -8.01 21.20 -8.57
CA ALA A 707 -8.80 22.27 -9.17
C ALA A 707 -8.69 22.26 -10.71
N ALA A 708 -9.66 22.85 -11.40
CA ALA A 708 -9.78 22.75 -12.86
C ALA A 708 -8.47 23.06 -13.63
N LYS A 709 -7.77 24.13 -13.23
CA LYS A 709 -6.51 24.54 -13.86
C LYS A 709 -5.37 23.57 -13.61
N SER A 710 -5.23 23.04 -12.38
CA SER A 710 -4.20 22.05 -12.06
C SER A 710 -4.50 20.72 -12.74
N SER A 711 -5.75 20.26 -12.75
CA SER A 711 -6.14 19.01 -13.42
C SER A 711 -5.80 19.01 -14.91
N ILE A 712 -6.04 20.12 -15.63
CA ILE A 712 -5.66 20.26 -17.04
C ILE A 712 -4.14 20.14 -17.18
N LYS A 713 -3.37 20.82 -16.32
CA LYS A 713 -1.91 20.82 -16.38
C LYS A 713 -1.31 19.46 -16.07
N ASP A 714 -1.82 18.77 -15.06
CA ASP A 714 -1.35 17.47 -14.61
C ASP A 714 -1.66 16.40 -15.66
N ALA A 715 -2.88 16.38 -16.20
CA ALA A 715 -3.26 15.50 -17.30
C ALA A 715 -2.41 15.78 -18.54
N ALA A 716 -2.23 17.04 -18.92
CA ALA A 716 -1.38 17.45 -20.05
C ALA A 716 0.08 17.01 -19.88
N ARG A 717 0.64 17.08 -18.66
CA ARG A 717 2.01 16.60 -18.37
C ARG A 717 2.13 15.10 -18.61
N VAL A 718 1.20 14.33 -18.07
CA VAL A 718 1.20 12.86 -18.15
C VAL A 718 0.98 12.36 -19.59
N THR A 719 0.16 13.07 -20.37
CA THR A 719 -0.10 12.77 -21.79
C THR A 719 0.89 13.43 -22.75
N GLU A 720 1.94 14.08 -22.22
CA GLU A 720 3.01 14.73 -23.00
C GLU A 720 2.55 15.84 -23.94
N LEU A 721 1.46 16.53 -23.59
CA LEU A 721 1.02 17.72 -24.31
C LEU A 721 2.04 18.86 -24.09
N PRO A 722 2.44 19.60 -25.16
CA PRO A 722 3.39 20.71 -25.02
C PRO A 722 2.94 21.75 -23.99
N LEU A 723 3.90 22.28 -23.21
CA LEU A 723 3.63 23.23 -22.14
C LEU A 723 2.85 24.47 -22.62
N SER A 724 3.17 24.98 -23.82
CA SER A 724 2.48 26.13 -24.42
C SER A 724 0.98 25.86 -24.65
N GLU A 725 0.62 24.64 -25.07
CA GLU A 725 -0.77 24.24 -25.26
C GLU A 725 -1.47 23.98 -23.93
N SER A 726 -0.79 23.30 -23.01
CA SER A 726 -1.26 23.08 -21.63
C SER A 726 -1.61 24.40 -20.94
N GLU A 727 -0.73 25.41 -21.03
CA GLU A 727 -0.99 26.73 -20.49
C GLU A 727 -2.16 27.45 -21.17
N ARG A 728 -2.26 27.33 -22.49
CA ARG A 728 -3.37 27.91 -23.26
C ARG A 728 -4.70 27.32 -22.85
N LEU A 729 -4.78 26.01 -22.63
CA LEU A 729 -5.98 25.32 -22.15
C LEU A 729 -6.30 25.70 -20.70
N ALA A 730 -5.29 25.64 -19.83
CA ALA A 730 -5.44 25.94 -18.41
C ALA A 730 -5.88 27.40 -18.16
N LYS A 731 -5.44 28.37 -18.99
CA LYS A 731 -5.88 29.77 -18.91
C LYS A 731 -7.34 29.97 -19.25
N LYS A 732 -7.97 29.08 -20.04
CA LYS A 732 -9.39 29.18 -20.42
C LYS A 732 -10.33 28.68 -19.31
N ALA A 733 -9.82 27.93 -18.34
CA ALA A 733 -10.59 27.43 -17.21
C ALA A 733 -10.77 28.53 -16.15
N HIS A 734 -11.78 29.41 -16.34
CA HIS A 734 -12.15 30.47 -15.40
C HIS A 734 -13.27 30.07 -14.41
N VAL A 735 -13.76 28.83 -14.50
CA VAL A 735 -14.87 28.31 -13.70
C VAL A 735 -14.55 26.89 -13.22
N SER A 736 -15.27 26.41 -12.21
CA SER A 736 -15.10 25.05 -11.66
C SER A 736 -15.34 23.97 -12.73
N LEU A 737 -14.59 22.88 -12.69
CA LEU A 737 -14.62 21.81 -13.69
C LEU A 737 -16.02 21.18 -13.84
N ASP A 738 -16.75 21.00 -12.73
CA ASP A 738 -18.14 20.53 -12.72
C ASP A 738 -19.09 21.38 -13.56
N LEU A 739 -18.83 22.70 -13.63
CA LEU A 739 -19.64 23.63 -14.41
C LEU A 739 -19.32 23.52 -15.90
N ILE A 740 -18.09 23.15 -16.25
CA ILE A 740 -17.63 22.95 -17.63
C ILE A 740 -18.18 21.63 -18.18
N LEU A 741 -18.20 20.57 -17.36
CA LEU A 741 -18.56 19.22 -17.78
C LEU A 741 -20.07 18.94 -17.78
N LYS A 742 -20.85 19.57 -16.88
CA LYS A 742 -22.28 19.26 -16.69
C LYS A 742 -23.25 20.25 -17.35
N LYS A 743 -22.78 21.38 -17.89
CA LYS A 743 -23.66 22.42 -18.44
C LYS A 743 -23.42 22.67 -19.92
N ASP A 744 -24.48 23.11 -20.57
CA ASP A 744 -24.47 23.53 -21.96
C ASP A 744 -23.60 24.78 -22.19
N GLU A 745 -23.16 24.96 -23.43
CA GLU A 745 -22.18 25.96 -23.83
C GLU A 745 -22.66 27.41 -23.58
N GLU A 746 -23.98 27.69 -23.62
CA GLU A 746 -24.54 29.01 -23.32
C GLU A 746 -24.42 29.37 -21.83
N THR A 747 -24.66 28.42 -20.94
CA THR A 747 -24.56 28.64 -19.49
C THR A 747 -23.12 28.90 -19.05
N ILE A 748 -22.16 28.23 -19.67
CA ILE A 748 -20.71 28.45 -19.45
C ILE A 748 -20.31 29.85 -19.91
N LYS A 749 -20.76 30.28 -21.10
CA LYS A 749 -20.47 31.62 -21.65
C LYS A 749 -21.05 32.76 -20.81
N LYS A 750 -22.23 32.58 -20.20
CA LYS A 750 -22.84 33.58 -19.31
C LYS A 750 -22.06 33.78 -18.00
N LYS A 751 -21.53 32.70 -17.42
CA LYS A 751 -20.75 32.79 -16.16
C LYS A 751 -19.30 33.21 -16.36
N ALA A 752 -18.67 32.86 -17.49
CA ALA A 752 -17.30 33.28 -17.80
C ALA A 752 -17.16 34.78 -18.18
N LYS A 753 -18.28 35.48 -18.39
CA LYS A 753 -18.32 36.95 -18.65
C LYS A 753 -18.51 37.80 -17.39
N ARG A 754 -18.62 37.18 -16.20
CA ARG A 754 -18.54 37.83 -14.89
C ARG A 754 -17.21 37.45 -14.26
#